data_AF-A0A3C0I4R6-F1
#
_entry.id   AF-A0A3C0I4R6-F1
#
_cell.length_a   1.000
_cell.length_b   1.000
_cell.length_c   1.000
_cell.angle_alpha   90.00
_cell.angle_beta   90.00
_cell.angle_gamma   90.00
#
_symmetry.space_group_name_H-M   'P 1'
#
loop_
_entity.id
_entity.type
_entity.pdbx_description
1 polymer ?
#
loop_
_entity_poly.entity_id
_entity_poly.type
_entity_poly.pdbx_seq_one_letter_code
_entity_poly.pdbx_strand_id
1 'polypeptide(L)'
;MSHEITPDNEHLELLHSDITSAIEKVITQTNPFKYREGVATLGLDCITVAREVYEQLSSSRIANLDEIVKGRLGEFETFSVYPLDDKKLADAVTKIYAKLIEHIDNIPSPLLTSLLKTCAEMDDKDKNNIFSISPNFLPFKNKQGTLQPVSTADKKSGDDNKLFRAHLCKVSMTAGGKVDDELQEAVYNYYENLIQGNQEITEKEEALAEIQRQINQLFDDPDNRALIGLRELLDKETSGLVRREAGVAYLEYLLDNAKKQSLPCTELEKIVNNIRSVESYIHHPNRSNADCQYQVTDQHSVDLRELLGNADAFTNLPVIGLIDGNLEERTSPQERVFVFGIRFKANNPVTTPDRDFPNLLKSGMSVYARHLAKAIAVLNLAKQFNTGSGDINTDYRPLRLLGRSIKTVFLYYSVFSGSADKTAVWQAIASKLHARDPNALDELLKLADTMLKAEQKISEKIISPAVGTLKNLLETKKACVPSTLKCCIVLEKQLVNDDILDATEGNIFIKELQKSARQDMNTLKKCLRYVRLVKEAPADALYSMPFDLSFYDTFFYANRQERRRLHIRTQPQMWHFLPVLVRPQIPTGEKRDDYHKPLTKMAGVMVQIMPDIKPNKTNTFEFFVYKITVAIVFLLGLSALCQKLSQGIHLAIPIVRVHKAAENDPIEEYLNAVCATITFLLNEKYTAGMQGIQLMNLNGYQQKSLQYKITNARSSLYAFLPKTFSAPGFAPAFDKLAIVIVTSRVAGKRRNQDDNDSLVNLFGRVILLERLDQQTLQLSSHFLTFAENDYKHEINNHPKMLIDTVHRLYDDYGIRDILYIAKAPFTSNLNLTQKNPQQALYFMSETVLQEMMNNRPELNIYPAFYGKYPAKMFGGSQLNAIYIDDVPSIQKHLQMDRQSESQIVTFLNIANGFKVRVKGKEIEKNFFNNVMSYATLDNIYSDRTLQSRILERMISKDTAERKTLIDYICLLHAAAYEKADNELTLKLNPYQDILEDDNVNSISTFSASPKGKPDFNLFAFLTKIQRVINLIEKHSS
;
A
#
# COMPACT_ATOMS: atom_id res chain seq x y z
N MET A 1 -26.71 -13.82 -22.26
CA MET A 1 -27.94 -13.04 -22.05
C MET A 1 -27.63 -11.98 -21.03
N SER A 2 -27.64 -10.71 -21.48
CA SER A 2 -27.30 -9.52 -20.70
C SER A 2 -28.38 -9.25 -19.67
N HIS A 3 -28.06 -9.48 -18.39
CA HIS A 3 -28.83 -8.85 -17.32
C HIS A 3 -28.45 -7.37 -17.30
N GLU A 4 -29.10 -6.58 -18.16
CA GLU A 4 -29.23 -5.15 -17.92
C GLU A 4 -29.96 -4.99 -16.59
N ILE A 5 -29.20 -4.66 -15.55
CA ILE A 5 -29.76 -4.14 -14.31
C ILE A 5 -30.26 -2.74 -14.65
N THR A 6 -31.56 -2.60 -14.87
CA THR A 6 -32.22 -1.31 -14.92
C THR A 6 -32.00 -0.59 -13.58
N PRO A 7 -31.52 0.67 -13.57
CA PRO A 7 -31.29 1.41 -12.35
C PRO A 7 -32.63 1.93 -11.82
N ASP A 8 -33.30 1.15 -10.98
CA ASP A 8 -34.37 1.68 -10.15
C ASP A 8 -33.74 2.57 -9.07
N ASN A 9 -33.78 3.89 -9.35
CA ASN A 9 -33.44 5.06 -8.54
C ASN A 9 -32.92 4.77 -7.12
N GLU A 10 -31.60 4.73 -7.00
CA GLU A 10 -30.89 4.49 -5.76
C GLU A 10 -30.48 5.82 -5.09
N HIS A 11 -30.98 6.12 -3.89
CA HIS A 11 -30.90 7.45 -3.24
C HIS A 11 -29.50 8.10 -3.08
N LEU A 12 -28.39 7.34 -3.16
CA LEU A 12 -27.02 7.92 -3.18
C LEU A 12 -26.62 8.46 -4.56
N GLU A 13 -27.18 7.92 -5.64
CA GLU A 13 -26.98 8.39 -7.01
C GLU A 13 -27.62 9.77 -7.26
N LEU A 14 -28.73 10.08 -6.58
CA LEU A 14 -29.38 11.39 -6.69
C LEU A 14 -28.47 12.55 -6.24
N LEU A 15 -27.65 12.35 -5.19
CA LEU A 15 -26.97 13.48 -4.54
C LEU A 15 -25.90 14.15 -5.42
N HIS A 16 -25.07 13.40 -6.17
CA HIS A 16 -24.03 14.03 -7.00
C HIS A 16 -24.58 14.56 -8.33
N SER A 17 -25.66 13.97 -8.85
CA SER A 17 -26.40 14.49 -10.01
C SER A 17 -27.06 15.83 -9.65
N ASP A 18 -27.64 15.92 -8.47
CA ASP A 18 -28.23 17.17 -7.95
C ASP A 18 -27.15 18.24 -7.71
N ILE A 19 -26.00 17.86 -7.12
CA ILE A 19 -24.85 18.77 -6.98
C ILE A 19 -24.38 19.27 -8.36
N THR A 20 -24.19 18.38 -9.33
CA THR A 20 -23.70 18.77 -10.67
C THR A 20 -24.72 19.65 -11.40
N SER A 21 -26.02 19.34 -11.29
CA SER A 21 -27.09 20.16 -11.85
C SER A 21 -27.20 21.54 -11.18
N ALA A 22 -26.96 21.61 -9.87
CA ALA A 22 -26.88 22.88 -9.16
C ALA A 22 -25.65 23.69 -9.58
N ILE A 23 -24.50 23.04 -9.80
CA ILE A 23 -23.30 23.69 -10.35
C ILE A 23 -23.58 24.28 -11.74
N GLU A 24 -24.25 23.54 -12.62
CA GLU A 24 -24.68 24.03 -13.96
C GLU A 24 -25.49 25.32 -13.83
N LYS A 25 -26.51 25.34 -12.97
CA LYS A 25 -27.36 26.52 -12.73
C LYS A 25 -26.55 27.70 -12.20
N VAL A 26 -25.69 27.46 -11.20
CA VAL A 26 -24.87 28.49 -10.58
C VAL A 26 -23.86 29.07 -11.59
N ILE A 27 -23.10 28.25 -12.32
CA ILE A 27 -22.11 28.74 -13.29
C ILE A 27 -22.76 29.49 -14.46
N THR A 28 -24.01 29.15 -14.81
CA THR A 28 -24.77 29.89 -15.82
C THR A 28 -25.06 31.33 -15.37
N GLN A 29 -25.28 31.55 -14.07
CA GLN A 29 -25.63 32.85 -13.50
C GLN A 29 -24.40 33.63 -12.99
N THR A 30 -23.39 32.91 -12.52
CA THR A 30 -22.22 33.45 -11.80
C THR A 30 -20.94 33.03 -12.53
N ASN A 31 -20.18 34.00 -13.05
CA ASN A 31 -18.85 33.73 -13.62
C ASN A 31 -17.85 33.39 -12.50
N PRO A 32 -17.25 32.19 -12.47
CA PRO A 32 -16.29 31.81 -11.43
C PRO A 32 -14.89 32.42 -11.65
N PHE A 33 -14.60 32.95 -12.84
CA PHE A 33 -13.35 33.63 -13.15
C PHE A 33 -13.41 35.09 -12.74
N LYS A 34 -12.51 35.51 -11.85
CA LYS A 34 -12.44 36.88 -11.30
C LYS A 34 -11.11 37.53 -11.67
N TYR A 35 -11.14 38.73 -12.23
CA TYR A 35 -9.94 39.51 -12.51
C TYR A 35 -10.17 41.00 -12.20
N ARG A 36 -9.08 41.76 -12.11
CA ARG A 36 -9.09 43.22 -11.96
C ARG A 36 -8.20 43.83 -13.04
N GLU A 37 -8.60 44.98 -13.57
CA GLU A 37 -7.78 45.71 -14.54
C GLU A 37 -6.40 46.04 -13.94
N GLY A 38 -5.35 45.83 -14.73
CA GLY A 38 -3.96 46.05 -14.32
C GLY A 38 -3.33 44.94 -13.47
N VAL A 39 -4.06 43.87 -13.14
CA VAL A 39 -3.53 42.71 -12.39
C VAL A 39 -3.34 41.53 -13.35
N ALA A 40 -2.10 41.03 -13.47
CA ALA A 40 -1.73 39.93 -14.37
C ALA A 40 -2.03 38.53 -13.80
N THR A 41 -3.13 38.39 -13.04
CA THR A 41 -3.50 37.15 -12.36
C THR A 41 -5.01 36.93 -12.45
N LEU A 42 -5.40 35.69 -12.80
CA LEU A 42 -6.78 35.27 -12.88
C LEU A 42 -7.19 34.49 -11.62
N GLY A 43 -8.25 34.92 -10.96
CA GLY A 43 -8.86 34.18 -9.85
C GLY A 43 -9.86 33.14 -10.33
N LEU A 44 -9.83 31.94 -9.76
CA LEU A 44 -10.88 30.92 -9.88
C LEU A 44 -11.57 30.75 -8.52
N ASP A 45 -12.80 31.26 -8.41
CA ASP A 45 -13.57 31.31 -7.17
C ASP A 45 -14.46 30.08 -7.00
N CYS A 46 -13.88 29.00 -6.45
CA CYS A 46 -14.62 27.77 -6.19
C CYS A 46 -15.49 27.88 -4.93
N ILE A 47 -15.16 28.77 -4.00
CA ILE A 47 -15.83 28.90 -2.70
C ILE A 47 -17.22 29.52 -2.87
N THR A 48 -17.32 30.62 -3.63
CA THR A 48 -18.61 31.28 -3.86
C THR A 48 -19.57 30.35 -4.60
N VAL A 49 -19.08 29.63 -5.61
CA VAL A 49 -19.88 28.63 -6.33
C VAL A 49 -20.36 27.53 -5.38
N ALA A 50 -19.48 26.98 -4.56
CA ALA A 50 -19.86 25.92 -3.61
C ALA A 50 -20.87 26.39 -2.56
N ARG A 51 -20.78 27.66 -2.10
CA ARG A 51 -21.76 28.25 -1.20
C ARG A 51 -23.13 28.39 -1.85
N GLU A 52 -23.19 28.93 -3.07
CA GLU A 52 -24.44 29.10 -3.82
C GLU A 52 -25.08 27.74 -4.14
N VAL A 53 -24.28 26.73 -4.49
CA VAL A 53 -24.74 25.35 -4.70
C VAL A 53 -25.34 24.78 -3.41
N TYR A 54 -24.67 24.96 -2.27
CA TYR A 54 -25.20 24.51 -0.99
C TYR A 54 -26.50 25.22 -0.60
N GLU A 55 -26.61 26.53 -0.82
CA GLU A 55 -27.85 27.31 -0.57
C GLU A 55 -29.02 26.82 -1.46
N GLN A 56 -28.75 26.50 -2.72
CA GLN A 56 -29.75 25.92 -3.62
C GLN A 56 -30.19 24.51 -3.16
N LEU A 57 -29.26 23.65 -2.74
CA LEU A 57 -29.58 22.29 -2.33
C LEU A 57 -30.27 22.22 -0.96
N SER A 58 -29.86 23.07 -0.01
CA SER A 58 -30.44 23.14 1.33
C SER A 58 -31.86 23.71 1.34
N SER A 59 -32.22 24.53 0.35
CA SER A 59 -33.59 25.01 0.16
C SER A 59 -34.50 23.97 -0.53
N SER A 60 -33.94 22.97 -1.20
CA SER A 60 -34.68 21.93 -1.94
C SER A 60 -34.75 20.59 -1.20
N ARG A 61 -35.62 20.41 -0.19
CA ARG A 61 -35.93 19.15 0.56
C ARG A 61 -34.76 18.28 1.09
N ILE A 62 -33.50 18.55 0.75
CA ILE A 62 -32.30 17.79 1.09
C ILE A 62 -31.63 18.51 2.26
N ALA A 63 -32.23 18.41 3.44
CA ALA A 63 -31.79 19.16 4.61
C ALA A 63 -30.69 18.45 5.41
N ASN A 64 -30.46 17.14 5.21
CA ASN A 64 -29.53 16.38 6.02
C ASN A 64 -28.88 15.19 5.27
N LEU A 65 -27.54 15.14 5.26
CA LEU A 65 -26.75 14.00 4.76
C LEU A 65 -27.12 12.71 5.50
N ASP A 66 -27.43 12.80 6.80
CA ASP A 66 -27.88 11.65 7.57
C ASP A 66 -29.24 11.13 7.07
N GLU A 67 -30.15 11.94 6.53
CA GLU A 67 -31.43 11.42 5.99
C GLU A 67 -31.27 10.73 4.64
N ILE A 68 -30.36 11.24 3.80
CA ILE A 68 -29.99 10.63 2.51
C ILE A 68 -29.24 9.31 2.71
N VAL A 69 -28.35 9.27 3.71
CA VAL A 69 -27.49 8.12 4.00
C VAL A 69 -28.19 7.13 4.96
N LYS A 70 -29.10 7.57 5.87
CA LYS A 70 -29.78 6.68 6.86
C LYS A 70 -30.54 5.54 6.24
N GLY A 71 -31.19 5.74 5.08
CA GLY A 71 -31.90 4.67 4.39
C GLY A 71 -30.99 3.53 3.92
N ARG A 72 -29.67 3.76 3.87
CA ARG A 72 -28.66 2.84 3.30
C ARG A 72 -27.37 2.74 4.12
N LEU A 73 -27.38 3.24 5.37
CA LEU A 73 -26.29 3.10 6.34
C LEU A 73 -26.09 1.62 6.63
N GLY A 74 -25.23 0.96 5.86
CA GLY A 74 -25.06 -0.49 5.95
C GLY A 74 -24.94 -1.21 4.62
N GLU A 75 -25.39 -0.62 3.52
CA GLU A 75 -25.45 -1.29 2.22
C GLU A 75 -24.14 -1.19 1.43
N PHE A 76 -23.46 -0.04 1.52
CA PHE A 76 -22.25 0.26 0.75
C PHE A 76 -21.00 0.30 1.63
N GLU A 77 -19.89 -0.22 1.09
CA GLU A 77 -18.55 0.00 1.63
C GLU A 77 -17.92 1.25 1.02
N THR A 78 -18.01 1.39 -0.30
CA THR A 78 -17.45 2.51 -1.06
C THR A 78 -18.39 2.86 -2.19
N PHE A 79 -18.51 4.13 -2.53
CA PHE A 79 -19.29 4.63 -3.66
C PHE A 79 -18.60 5.83 -4.32
N SER A 80 -18.77 5.97 -5.63
CA SER A 80 -18.33 7.13 -6.39
C SER A 80 -18.78 7.14 -7.85
N VAL A 81 -19.30 6.02 -8.37
CA VAL A 81 -19.52 5.82 -9.81
C VAL A 81 -20.96 5.36 -10.06
N TYR A 82 -21.55 5.97 -11.08
CA TYR A 82 -22.82 5.62 -11.71
C TYR A 82 -22.63 4.54 -12.78
N PRO A 83 -23.70 3.92 -13.34
CA PRO A 83 -23.59 3.15 -14.59
C PRO A 83 -22.73 3.90 -15.63
N LEU A 84 -21.89 3.19 -16.37
CA LEU A 84 -20.93 3.75 -17.34
C LEU A 84 -21.60 4.77 -18.29
N ASP A 85 -22.87 4.55 -18.62
CA ASP A 85 -23.68 5.36 -19.55
C ASP A 85 -24.56 6.46 -18.91
N ASP A 86 -24.16 7.04 -17.77
CA ASP A 86 -24.92 8.14 -17.14
C ASP A 86 -24.95 9.41 -18.01
N LYS A 87 -26.00 9.48 -18.85
CA LYS A 87 -26.27 10.60 -19.75
C LYS A 87 -26.51 11.92 -19.01
N LYS A 88 -27.16 11.89 -17.84
CA LYS A 88 -27.49 13.12 -17.10
C LYS A 88 -26.22 13.83 -16.61
N LEU A 89 -25.29 13.06 -16.04
CA LEU A 89 -24.00 13.59 -15.62
C LEU A 89 -23.21 14.12 -16.82
N ALA A 90 -23.14 13.35 -17.91
CA ALA A 90 -22.42 13.76 -19.11
C ALA A 90 -22.98 15.07 -19.71
N ASP A 91 -24.31 15.20 -19.79
CA ASP A 91 -24.98 16.41 -20.27
C ASP A 91 -24.67 17.61 -19.37
N ALA A 92 -24.79 17.46 -18.04
CA ALA A 92 -24.52 18.55 -17.10
C ALA A 92 -23.05 19.01 -17.17
N VAL A 93 -22.11 18.06 -17.18
CA VAL A 93 -20.67 18.36 -17.34
C VAL A 93 -20.40 19.07 -18.65
N THR A 94 -21.01 18.62 -19.75
CA THR A 94 -20.86 19.25 -21.07
C THR A 94 -21.32 20.70 -21.06
N LYS A 95 -22.48 20.97 -20.47
CA LYS A 95 -23.01 22.34 -20.37
C LYS A 95 -22.17 23.22 -19.45
N ILE A 96 -21.74 22.70 -18.31
CA ILE A 96 -20.83 23.42 -17.40
C ILE A 96 -19.54 23.79 -18.14
N TYR A 97 -18.93 22.82 -18.84
CA TYR A 97 -17.68 23.02 -19.56
C TYR A 97 -17.81 24.06 -20.67
N ALA A 98 -18.87 23.96 -21.49
CA ALA A 98 -19.18 24.94 -22.53
C ALA A 98 -19.37 26.35 -21.94
N LYS A 99 -20.07 26.47 -20.80
CA LYS A 99 -20.28 27.76 -20.14
C LYS A 99 -18.99 28.33 -19.56
N LEU A 100 -18.10 27.49 -19.03
CA LEU A 100 -16.77 27.93 -18.58
C LEU A 100 -15.91 28.45 -19.74
N ILE A 101 -15.97 27.80 -20.91
CA ILE A 101 -15.30 28.30 -22.13
C ILE A 101 -15.87 29.66 -22.54
N GLU A 102 -17.20 29.83 -22.54
CA GLU A 102 -17.84 31.13 -22.82
C GLU A 102 -17.38 32.22 -21.83
N HIS A 103 -17.27 31.89 -20.55
CA HIS A 103 -16.74 32.82 -19.54
C HIS A 103 -15.28 33.19 -19.80
N ILE A 104 -14.46 32.24 -20.27
CA ILE A 104 -13.05 32.46 -20.64
C ILE A 104 -12.94 33.35 -21.89
N ASP A 105 -13.81 33.17 -22.88
CA ASP A 105 -13.82 33.98 -24.11
C ASP A 105 -14.12 35.46 -23.83
N ASN A 106 -14.79 35.76 -22.71
CA ASN A 106 -15.04 37.12 -22.23
C ASN A 106 -13.86 37.72 -21.43
N ILE A 107 -12.76 36.97 -21.22
CA ILE A 107 -11.56 37.47 -20.55
C ILE A 107 -10.70 38.24 -21.57
N PRO A 108 -10.17 39.43 -21.23
CA PRO A 108 -9.31 40.20 -22.13
C PRO A 108 -8.11 39.39 -22.63
N SER A 109 -7.91 39.35 -23.95
CA SER A 109 -6.79 38.64 -24.59
C SER A 109 -5.38 39.00 -24.02
N PRO A 110 -5.09 40.27 -23.68
CA PRO A 110 -3.83 40.62 -23.00
C PRO A 110 -3.66 39.94 -21.64
N LEU A 111 -4.76 39.79 -20.89
CA LEU A 111 -4.73 39.09 -19.61
C LEU A 111 -4.46 37.59 -19.82
N LEU A 112 -5.17 36.94 -20.74
CA LEU A 112 -4.98 35.51 -21.08
C LEU A 112 -3.54 35.22 -21.49
N THR A 113 -2.95 36.07 -22.35
CA THR A 113 -1.56 35.95 -22.78
C THR A 113 -0.60 36.08 -21.60
N SER A 114 -0.88 37.00 -20.67
CA SER A 114 -0.04 37.23 -19.49
C SER A 114 -0.07 36.11 -18.46
N LEU A 115 -1.06 35.20 -18.50
CA LEU A 115 -1.15 34.06 -17.58
C LEU A 115 -0.02 33.05 -17.84
N LEU A 116 0.37 32.91 -19.10
CA LEU A 116 1.47 32.06 -19.53
C LEU A 116 2.79 32.80 -19.33
N LYS A 117 3.79 32.06 -18.85
CA LYS A 117 5.14 32.56 -18.63
C LYS A 117 6.13 31.70 -19.41
N THR A 118 7.00 32.35 -20.17
CA THR A 118 8.16 31.73 -20.79
C THR A 118 9.23 31.42 -19.75
N CYS A 119 10.19 30.59 -20.13
CA CYS A 119 11.33 30.30 -19.26
C CYS A 119 12.11 31.58 -18.86
N ALA A 120 12.21 32.54 -19.77
CA ALA A 120 12.93 33.79 -19.52
C ALA A 120 12.21 34.68 -18.49
N GLU A 121 10.88 34.74 -18.54
CA GLU A 121 10.08 35.53 -17.60
C GLU A 121 10.09 34.95 -16.17
N MET A 122 10.36 33.65 -16.04
CA MET A 122 10.45 32.95 -14.76
C MET A 122 11.87 32.84 -14.21
N ASP A 123 12.91 33.29 -14.92
CA ASP A 123 14.28 33.36 -14.39
C ASP A 123 14.44 34.54 -13.41
N ASP A 124 13.87 34.36 -12.23
CA ASP A 124 13.96 35.32 -11.13
C ASP A 124 15.07 34.91 -10.15
N LYS A 125 15.99 35.83 -9.87
CA LYS A 125 17.07 35.61 -8.91
C LYS A 125 16.59 35.63 -7.45
N ASP A 126 15.31 35.92 -7.19
CA ASP A 126 14.72 35.80 -5.86
C ASP A 126 14.62 34.34 -5.41
N LYS A 127 15.45 34.00 -4.42
CA LYS A 127 15.47 32.66 -3.80
C LYS A 127 14.16 32.32 -3.10
N ASN A 128 13.36 33.31 -2.71
CA ASN A 128 12.10 33.12 -2.00
C ASN A 128 10.91 32.88 -2.95
N ASN A 129 11.11 33.01 -4.26
CA ASN A 129 10.09 32.76 -5.25
C ASN A 129 10.09 31.27 -5.62
N ILE A 130 9.07 30.51 -5.22
CA ILE A 130 8.99 29.07 -5.50
C ILE A 130 8.91 28.76 -7.00
N PHE A 131 8.29 29.65 -7.78
CA PHE A 131 8.11 29.50 -9.22
C PHE A 131 9.34 29.93 -10.03
N SER A 132 10.37 30.50 -9.39
CA SER A 132 11.60 30.82 -10.10
C SER A 132 12.24 29.57 -10.70
N ILE A 133 12.65 29.66 -11.96
CA ILE A 133 13.36 28.59 -12.68
C ILE A 133 14.81 28.91 -12.99
N SER A 134 15.44 29.74 -12.15
CA SER A 134 16.81 30.17 -12.38
C SER A 134 17.77 28.98 -12.57
N PRO A 135 18.67 28.99 -13.59
CA PRO A 135 19.63 27.92 -13.84
C PRO A 135 20.57 27.63 -12.65
N ASN A 136 20.71 28.59 -11.73
CA ASN A 136 21.52 28.45 -10.52
C ASN A 136 20.80 27.73 -9.37
N PHE A 137 19.50 27.46 -9.51
CA PHE A 137 18.68 26.83 -8.48
C PHE A 137 18.38 25.38 -8.82
N LEU A 138 18.26 24.52 -7.80
CA LEU A 138 17.77 23.16 -7.99
C LEU A 138 16.26 23.21 -8.33
N PRO A 139 15.76 22.40 -9.28
CA PRO A 139 16.44 21.30 -9.97
C PRO A 139 17.10 21.68 -11.32
N PHE A 140 17.16 22.96 -11.68
CA PHE A 140 17.69 23.44 -12.97
C PHE A 140 19.21 23.49 -13.04
N LYS A 141 19.87 23.58 -11.89
CA LYS A 141 21.33 23.45 -11.77
C LYS A 141 21.78 22.05 -12.19
N ASN A 142 22.73 21.99 -13.11
CA ASN A 142 23.37 20.74 -13.55
C ASN A 142 23.85 19.93 -12.34
N LYS A 143 23.43 18.67 -12.27
CA LYS A 143 23.90 17.73 -11.24
C LYS A 143 24.89 16.74 -11.83
N GLN A 144 25.82 16.32 -11.00
CA GLN A 144 26.76 15.25 -11.31
C GLN A 144 26.68 14.19 -10.21
N GLY A 145 26.83 12.94 -10.60
CA GLY A 145 26.83 11.82 -9.67
C GLY A 145 27.52 10.60 -10.23
N THR A 146 27.54 9.54 -9.43
CA THR A 146 28.06 8.25 -9.86
C THR A 146 27.06 7.15 -9.54
N LEU A 147 26.74 6.30 -10.51
CA LEU A 147 26.14 5.00 -10.27
C LEU A 147 27.24 3.99 -10.03
N GLN A 148 27.13 3.22 -8.94
CA GLN A 148 28.10 2.18 -8.60
C GLN A 148 27.41 0.80 -8.57
N PRO A 149 27.79 -0.13 -9.47
CA PRO A 149 27.35 -1.52 -9.37
C PRO A 149 27.99 -2.18 -8.15
N VAL A 150 27.25 -3.11 -7.58
CA VAL A 150 27.62 -3.89 -6.40
C VAL A 150 27.40 -5.35 -6.73
N SER A 151 28.34 -6.19 -6.31
CA SER A 151 28.28 -7.63 -6.50
C SER A 151 28.24 -8.35 -5.17
N THR A 152 27.80 -9.58 -5.19
CA THR A 152 27.74 -10.55 -4.08
C THR A 152 29.01 -11.42 -3.99
N ALA A 153 30.00 -11.19 -4.86
CA ALA A 153 31.03 -12.18 -5.19
C ALA A 153 31.79 -12.76 -3.98
N ASP A 154 31.99 -14.09 -4.00
CA ASP A 154 32.85 -14.89 -3.11
C ASP A 154 34.35 -14.58 -3.23
N LYS A 155 34.74 -13.65 -4.11
CA LYS A 155 36.14 -13.35 -4.41
C LYS A 155 36.74 -12.46 -3.33
N LYS A 156 37.40 -13.08 -2.34
CA LYS A 156 38.45 -12.54 -1.44
C LYS A 156 38.55 -11.00 -1.39
N SER A 157 37.48 -10.32 -1.02
CA SER A 157 37.54 -8.89 -0.73
C SER A 157 37.50 -8.76 0.78
N GLY A 158 38.49 -8.09 1.37
CA GLY A 158 38.56 -7.88 2.81
C GLY A 158 37.31 -7.20 3.35
N ASP A 159 37.14 -7.22 4.68
CA ASP A 159 35.97 -6.67 5.38
C ASP A 159 35.66 -5.20 4.99
N ASP A 160 36.64 -4.44 4.52
CA ASP A 160 36.52 -3.05 4.07
C ASP A 160 35.62 -2.85 2.83
N ASN A 161 35.32 -3.91 2.07
CA ASN A 161 34.47 -3.82 0.88
C ASN A 161 33.01 -4.27 1.11
N LYS A 162 32.67 -4.80 2.29
CA LYS A 162 31.29 -5.15 2.68
C LYS A 162 30.46 -3.88 2.88
N LEU A 163 29.48 -3.66 2.01
CA LEU A 163 28.61 -2.49 2.03
C LEU A 163 27.36 -2.73 2.88
N PHE A 164 26.67 -3.85 2.67
CA PHE A 164 25.48 -4.21 3.44
C PHE A 164 25.28 -5.72 3.52
N ARG A 165 24.45 -6.12 4.49
CA ARG A 165 24.06 -7.48 4.82
C ARG A 165 22.55 -7.59 4.82
N ALA A 166 22.01 -8.55 4.08
CA ALA A 166 20.60 -8.93 4.15
C ALA A 166 20.48 -10.26 4.87
N HIS A 167 19.44 -10.39 5.70
CA HIS A 167 19.05 -11.68 6.28
C HIS A 167 17.84 -12.19 5.51
N LEU A 168 17.89 -13.46 5.13
CA LEU A 168 16.90 -14.11 4.30
C LEU A 168 16.28 -15.29 5.05
N CYS A 169 14.99 -15.51 4.81
CA CYS A 169 14.23 -16.65 5.28
C CYS A 169 13.67 -17.39 4.06
N LYS A 170 14.13 -18.62 3.83
CA LYS A 170 13.60 -19.53 2.82
C LYS A 170 12.57 -20.44 3.46
N VAL A 171 11.35 -20.44 2.92
CA VAL A 171 10.27 -21.38 3.25
C VAL A 171 10.18 -22.39 2.12
N SER A 172 10.34 -23.68 2.39
CA SER A 172 10.22 -24.76 1.39
C SER A 172 9.12 -25.72 1.82
N MET A 173 8.12 -25.95 0.98
CA MET A 173 6.93 -26.73 1.29
C MET A 173 6.78 -27.89 0.31
N THR A 174 6.43 -29.06 0.82
CA THR A 174 6.10 -30.23 0.00
C THR A 174 4.61 -30.19 -0.32
N ALA A 175 4.23 -29.60 -1.46
CA ALA A 175 2.87 -29.73 -2.04
C ALA A 175 2.67 -28.77 -3.23
N GLY A 176 2.46 -29.33 -4.42
CA GLY A 176 2.12 -28.55 -5.63
C GLY A 176 0.86 -28.98 -6.38
N GLY A 177 0.11 -29.99 -5.93
CA GLY A 177 -1.12 -30.41 -6.62
C GLY A 177 -1.93 -31.57 -6.03
N LYS A 178 -1.45 -32.26 -5.00
CA LYS A 178 -2.12 -33.41 -4.35
C LYS A 178 -2.80 -33.08 -3.03
N VAL A 179 -2.78 -31.82 -2.58
CA VAL A 179 -3.35 -31.43 -1.28
C VAL A 179 -4.83 -31.78 -1.20
N ASP A 180 -5.57 -31.57 -2.29
CA ASP A 180 -6.99 -31.94 -2.36
C ASP A 180 -7.16 -33.46 -2.22
N ASP A 181 -6.38 -34.27 -2.96
CA ASP A 181 -6.44 -35.73 -2.95
C ASP A 181 -6.07 -36.31 -1.57
N GLU A 182 -4.97 -35.84 -0.99
CA GLU A 182 -4.46 -36.29 0.31
C GLU A 182 -5.40 -35.87 1.46
N LEU A 183 -6.04 -34.70 1.34
CA LEU A 183 -7.05 -34.25 2.29
C LEU A 183 -8.34 -35.06 2.17
N GLN A 184 -8.77 -35.39 0.95
CA GLN A 184 -9.93 -36.25 0.70
C GLN A 184 -9.73 -37.63 1.33
N GLU A 185 -8.55 -38.22 1.14
CA GLU A 185 -8.16 -39.49 1.75
C GLU A 185 -8.10 -39.39 3.28
N ALA A 186 -7.53 -38.31 3.82
CA ALA A 186 -7.48 -38.07 5.26
C ALA A 186 -8.86 -37.98 5.92
N VAL A 187 -9.82 -37.30 5.29
CA VAL A 187 -11.20 -37.22 5.77
C VAL A 187 -11.87 -38.59 5.72
N TYR A 188 -11.66 -39.37 4.66
CA TYR A 188 -12.17 -40.74 4.58
C TYR A 188 -11.62 -41.62 5.71
N ASN A 189 -10.31 -41.63 5.90
CA ASN A 189 -9.64 -42.41 6.95
C ASN A 189 -10.10 -42.00 8.36
N TYR A 190 -10.47 -40.73 8.57
CA TYR A 190 -11.03 -40.27 9.83
C TYR A 190 -12.36 -40.97 10.15
N TYR A 191 -13.30 -40.98 9.20
CA TYR A 191 -14.59 -41.65 9.38
C TYR A 191 -14.46 -43.17 9.42
N GLU A 192 -13.54 -43.75 8.64
CA GLU A 192 -13.22 -45.18 8.74
C GLU A 192 -12.86 -45.55 10.18
N ASN A 193 -11.95 -44.81 10.81
CA ASN A 193 -11.56 -45.05 12.20
C ASN A 193 -12.73 -44.85 13.18
N LEU A 194 -13.57 -43.82 12.99
CA LEU A 194 -14.75 -43.59 13.84
C LEU A 194 -15.76 -44.74 13.74
N ILE A 195 -16.07 -45.21 12.53
CA ILE A 195 -17.05 -46.29 12.29
C ILE A 195 -16.50 -47.64 12.75
N GLN A 196 -15.23 -47.92 12.48
CA GLN A 196 -14.58 -49.15 12.97
C GLN A 196 -14.55 -49.18 14.50
N GLY A 197 -14.29 -48.05 15.15
CA GLY A 197 -14.30 -47.89 16.61
C GLY A 197 -15.70 -47.89 17.26
N ASN A 198 -16.77 -47.63 16.51
CA ASN A 198 -18.13 -47.58 17.02
C ASN A 198 -18.81 -48.97 16.97
N GLN A 199 -19.24 -49.49 18.13
CA GLN A 199 -19.89 -50.79 18.24
C GLN A 199 -21.41 -50.76 17.97
N GLU A 200 -22.02 -49.58 17.97
CA GLU A 200 -23.48 -49.42 17.78
C GLU A 200 -23.90 -49.43 16.31
N ILE A 201 -22.95 -49.26 15.39
CA ILE A 201 -23.20 -49.25 13.95
C ILE A 201 -23.19 -50.70 13.44
N THR A 202 -24.38 -51.17 13.04
CA THR A 202 -24.59 -52.55 12.59
C THR A 202 -24.16 -52.76 11.13
N GLU A 203 -24.34 -51.74 10.27
CA GLU A 203 -24.06 -51.77 8.83
C GLU A 203 -22.87 -50.87 8.48
N LYS A 204 -21.69 -51.22 9.00
CA LYS A 204 -20.47 -50.40 8.87
C LYS A 204 -20.05 -50.16 7.41
N GLU A 205 -20.14 -51.19 6.58
CA GLU A 205 -19.75 -51.12 5.15
C GLU A 205 -20.66 -50.17 4.36
N GLU A 206 -21.97 -50.21 4.61
CA GLU A 206 -22.94 -49.34 3.93
C GLU A 206 -22.76 -47.87 4.35
N ALA A 207 -22.58 -47.62 5.65
CA ALA A 207 -22.29 -46.28 6.16
C ALA A 207 -20.99 -45.71 5.58
N LEU A 208 -19.93 -46.53 5.47
CA LEU A 208 -18.67 -46.11 4.86
C LEU A 208 -18.80 -45.83 3.36
N ALA A 209 -19.52 -46.68 2.62
CA ALA A 209 -19.75 -46.47 1.19
C ALA A 209 -20.54 -45.18 0.92
N GLU A 210 -21.55 -44.89 1.73
CA GLU A 210 -22.34 -43.66 1.60
C GLU A 210 -21.51 -42.43 1.97
N ILE A 211 -20.75 -42.45 3.07
CA ILE A 211 -19.85 -41.34 3.43
C ILE A 211 -18.79 -41.11 2.34
N GLN A 212 -18.21 -42.17 1.78
CA GLN A 212 -17.25 -42.05 0.69
C GLN A 212 -17.89 -41.41 -0.56
N ARG A 213 -19.14 -41.79 -0.89
CA ARG A 213 -19.91 -41.17 -1.97
C ARG A 213 -20.10 -39.67 -1.71
N GLN A 214 -20.46 -39.28 -0.49
CA GLN A 214 -20.63 -37.88 -0.10
C GLN A 214 -19.31 -37.11 -0.14
N ILE A 215 -18.20 -37.67 0.37
CA ILE A 215 -16.86 -37.07 0.30
C ILE A 215 -16.48 -36.81 -1.17
N ASN A 216 -16.65 -37.80 -2.05
CA ASN A 216 -16.32 -37.64 -3.46
C ASN A 216 -17.16 -36.54 -4.12
N GLN A 217 -18.49 -36.54 -3.89
CA GLN A 217 -19.38 -35.50 -4.40
C GLN A 217 -19.00 -34.10 -3.91
N LEU A 218 -18.58 -33.96 -2.66
CA LEU A 218 -18.12 -32.69 -2.11
C LEU A 218 -16.85 -32.21 -2.83
N PHE A 219 -15.81 -33.06 -2.95
CA PHE A 219 -14.52 -32.68 -3.55
C PHE A 219 -14.59 -32.43 -5.07
N ASP A 220 -15.55 -33.04 -5.76
CA ASP A 220 -15.82 -32.82 -7.18
C ASP A 220 -16.64 -31.55 -7.46
N ASP A 221 -17.33 -30.99 -6.45
CA ASP A 221 -18.13 -29.76 -6.59
C ASP A 221 -17.25 -28.49 -6.41
N PRO A 222 -16.95 -27.74 -7.49
CA PRO A 222 -16.12 -26.54 -7.40
C PRO A 222 -16.80 -25.38 -6.65
N ASP A 223 -18.13 -25.42 -6.52
CA ASP A 223 -18.94 -24.38 -5.87
C ASP A 223 -19.27 -24.72 -4.41
N ASN A 224 -18.78 -25.85 -3.90
CA ASN A 224 -18.99 -26.25 -2.52
C ASN A 224 -18.37 -25.25 -1.53
N ARG A 225 -19.23 -24.59 -0.74
CA ARG A 225 -18.79 -23.49 0.14
C ARG A 225 -17.82 -23.92 1.22
N ALA A 226 -17.96 -25.13 1.77
CA ALA A 226 -17.09 -25.62 2.84
C ALA A 226 -15.67 -25.88 2.32
N LEU A 227 -15.56 -26.52 1.15
CA LEU A 227 -14.26 -26.72 0.51
C LEU A 227 -13.63 -25.44 0.01
N ILE A 228 -14.41 -24.50 -0.53
CA ILE A 228 -13.91 -23.15 -0.84
C ILE A 228 -13.34 -22.51 0.43
N GLY A 229 -14.07 -22.57 1.56
CA GLY A 229 -13.61 -22.06 2.84
C GLY A 229 -12.31 -22.73 3.30
N LEU A 230 -12.20 -24.06 3.19
CA LEU A 230 -11.02 -24.81 3.59
C LEU A 230 -9.80 -24.51 2.72
N ARG A 231 -9.99 -24.42 1.40
CA ARG A 231 -8.95 -23.99 0.43
C ARG A 231 -8.47 -22.57 0.75
N GLU A 232 -9.39 -21.65 1.04
CA GLU A 232 -9.04 -20.28 1.43
C GLU A 232 -8.29 -20.22 2.77
N LEU A 233 -8.64 -21.05 3.76
CA LEU A 233 -7.93 -21.17 5.03
C LEU A 233 -6.47 -21.61 4.81
N LEU A 234 -6.27 -22.60 3.95
CA LEU A 234 -4.95 -23.12 3.58
C LEU A 234 -4.13 -22.11 2.77
N ASP A 235 -4.72 -21.49 1.75
CA ASP A 235 -3.99 -20.63 0.83
C ASP A 235 -3.71 -19.23 1.39
N LYS A 236 -4.68 -18.64 2.10
CA LYS A 236 -4.62 -17.24 2.56
C LYS A 236 -4.17 -17.12 4.01
N GLU A 237 -4.80 -17.86 4.94
CA GLU A 237 -4.59 -17.63 6.37
C GLU A 237 -3.37 -18.40 6.92
N THR A 238 -3.09 -19.59 6.38
CA THR A 238 -1.91 -20.40 6.78
C THR A 238 -0.59 -19.72 6.40
N SER A 239 -0.56 -18.93 5.31
CA SER A 239 0.60 -18.10 4.94
C SER A 239 1.01 -17.17 6.10
N GLY A 240 0.02 -16.60 6.77
CA GLY A 240 0.20 -15.70 7.89
C GLY A 240 0.73 -16.42 9.14
N LEU A 241 0.28 -17.65 9.39
CA LEU A 241 0.83 -18.51 10.44
C LEU A 241 2.31 -18.83 10.18
N VAL A 242 2.66 -19.26 8.97
CA VAL A 242 4.05 -19.58 8.60
C VAL A 242 4.95 -18.36 8.77
N ARG A 243 4.46 -17.15 8.41
CA ARG A 243 5.19 -15.90 8.62
C ARG A 243 5.39 -15.56 10.10
N ARG A 244 4.38 -15.84 10.95
CA ARG A 244 4.50 -15.68 12.40
C ARG A 244 5.57 -16.60 12.97
N GLU A 245 5.55 -17.87 12.60
CA GLU A 245 6.54 -18.87 13.04
C GLU A 245 7.95 -18.49 12.59
N ALA A 246 8.12 -18.07 11.33
CA ALA A 246 9.39 -17.56 10.84
C ALA A 246 9.92 -16.37 11.65
N GLY A 247 9.02 -15.49 12.15
CA GLY A 247 9.39 -14.38 13.02
C GLY A 247 9.92 -14.81 14.40
N VAL A 248 9.40 -15.90 14.97
CA VAL A 248 9.88 -16.46 16.24
C VAL A 248 11.18 -17.25 16.01
N ALA A 249 11.19 -18.15 15.02
CA ALA A 249 12.33 -18.98 14.66
C ALA A 249 13.55 -18.13 14.24
N TYR A 250 13.34 -16.95 13.66
CA TYR A 250 14.42 -16.02 13.37
C TYR A 250 15.12 -15.50 14.64
N LEU A 251 14.38 -15.24 15.73
CA LEU A 251 15.01 -14.86 16.99
C LEU A 251 15.79 -16.01 17.61
N GLU A 252 15.31 -17.25 17.48
CA GLU A 252 16.04 -18.46 17.89
C GLU A 252 17.35 -18.60 17.10
N TYR A 253 17.29 -18.44 15.77
CA TYR A 253 18.46 -18.43 14.90
C TYR A 253 19.50 -17.38 15.31
N LEU A 254 19.05 -16.15 15.60
CA LEU A 254 19.95 -15.08 16.05
C LEU A 254 20.50 -15.36 17.45
N LEU A 255 19.70 -15.92 18.36
CA LEU A 255 20.14 -16.32 19.69
C LEU A 255 21.24 -17.39 19.63
N ASP A 256 21.06 -18.42 18.82
CA ASP A 256 22.05 -19.49 18.65
C ASP A 256 23.36 -18.95 18.07
N ASN A 257 23.27 -18.03 17.12
CA ASN A 257 24.45 -17.35 16.57
C ASN A 257 25.12 -16.41 17.60
N ALA A 258 24.34 -15.72 18.45
CA ALA A 258 24.87 -14.91 19.54
C ALA A 258 25.60 -15.77 20.58
N LYS A 259 25.05 -16.94 20.93
CA LYS A 259 25.70 -17.94 21.81
C LYS A 259 27.01 -18.44 21.21
N LYS A 260 27.03 -18.80 19.92
CA LYS A 260 28.24 -19.23 19.20
C LYS A 260 29.32 -18.13 19.15
N GLN A 261 28.92 -16.86 19.18
CA GLN A 261 29.83 -15.71 19.23
C GLN A 261 30.13 -15.22 20.65
N SER A 262 29.70 -15.94 21.69
CA SER A 262 29.89 -15.59 23.10
C SER A 262 29.38 -14.19 23.48
N LEU A 263 28.29 -13.73 22.83
CA LEU A 263 27.64 -12.47 23.16
C LEU A 263 26.73 -12.62 24.41
N PRO A 264 26.62 -11.60 25.27
CA PRO A 264 25.66 -11.62 26.37
C PRO A 264 24.24 -11.73 25.81
N CYS A 265 23.51 -12.81 26.11
CA CYS A 265 22.22 -13.11 25.47
C CYS A 265 21.10 -13.54 26.43
N THR A 266 21.30 -13.46 27.74
CA THR A 266 20.35 -13.93 28.77
C THR A 266 18.95 -13.34 28.62
N GLU A 267 18.84 -12.03 28.39
CA GLU A 267 17.52 -11.38 28.24
C GLU A 267 16.85 -11.73 26.90
N LEU A 268 17.64 -11.93 25.83
CA LEU A 268 17.11 -12.39 24.54
C LEU A 268 16.57 -13.82 24.66
N GLU A 269 17.33 -14.71 25.30
CA GLU A 269 16.93 -16.09 25.58
C GLU A 269 15.64 -16.15 26.40
N LYS A 270 15.54 -15.31 27.44
CA LYS A 270 14.33 -15.21 28.26
C LYS A 270 13.10 -14.77 27.45
N ILE A 271 13.25 -13.79 26.56
CA ILE A 271 12.16 -13.35 25.68
C ILE A 271 11.73 -14.49 24.74
N VAL A 272 12.69 -15.14 24.06
CA VAL A 272 12.41 -16.23 23.11
C VAL A 272 11.70 -17.40 23.80
N ASN A 273 12.19 -17.84 24.96
CA ASN A 273 11.59 -18.92 25.73
C ASN A 273 10.17 -18.56 26.19
N ASN A 274 9.93 -17.32 26.63
CA ASN A 274 8.59 -16.91 27.05
C ASN A 274 7.61 -16.82 25.87
N ILE A 275 8.06 -16.48 24.67
CA ILE A 275 7.21 -16.49 23.46
C ILE A 275 6.78 -17.93 23.15
N ARG A 276 7.70 -18.92 23.20
CA ARG A 276 7.36 -20.35 23.00
C ARG A 276 6.44 -20.89 24.10
N SER A 277 6.59 -20.44 25.34
CA SER A 277 5.67 -20.78 26.43
C SER A 277 4.25 -20.25 26.19
N VAL A 278 4.10 -19.10 25.52
CA VAL A 278 2.78 -18.60 25.11
C VAL A 278 2.13 -19.51 24.07
N GLU A 279 2.87 -19.97 23.06
CA GLU A 279 2.34 -20.91 22.07
C GLU A 279 1.92 -22.23 22.73
N SER A 280 2.77 -22.75 23.62
CA SER A 280 2.48 -23.96 24.40
C SER A 280 1.25 -23.80 25.29
N TYR A 281 1.01 -22.60 25.85
CA TYR A 281 -0.14 -22.32 26.70
C TYR A 281 -1.48 -22.47 25.97
N ILE A 282 -1.56 -21.99 24.73
CA ILE A 282 -2.81 -21.90 23.96
C ILE A 282 -3.22 -23.24 23.37
N HIS A 283 -2.24 -24.07 23.00
CA HIS A 283 -2.46 -25.37 22.33
C HIS A 283 -2.48 -26.55 23.30
N HIS A 284 -2.42 -26.31 24.61
CA HIS A 284 -2.37 -27.40 25.58
C HIS A 284 -3.68 -28.21 25.59
N PRO A 285 -3.65 -29.54 25.35
CA PRO A 285 -4.87 -30.36 25.13
C PRO A 285 -5.90 -30.31 26.25
N ASN A 286 -5.43 -30.20 27.50
CA ASN A 286 -6.28 -30.19 28.70
C ASN A 286 -6.83 -28.81 29.08
N ARG A 287 -6.74 -27.81 28.19
CA ARG A 287 -7.23 -26.45 28.49
C ARG A 287 -8.74 -26.35 28.35
N SER A 288 -9.38 -25.86 29.40
CA SER A 288 -10.83 -25.61 29.39
C SER A 288 -11.15 -24.33 28.61
N ASN A 289 -12.40 -24.19 28.15
CA ASN A 289 -12.87 -22.92 27.57
C ASN A 289 -12.75 -21.75 28.56
N ALA A 290 -12.80 -21.99 29.87
CA ALA A 290 -12.66 -20.95 30.89
C ALA A 290 -11.27 -20.28 30.90
N ASP A 291 -10.25 -20.96 30.38
CA ASP A 291 -8.89 -20.39 30.28
C ASP A 291 -8.74 -19.43 29.09
N CYS A 292 -9.56 -19.59 28.04
CA CYS A 292 -9.32 -18.97 26.73
C CYS A 292 -10.49 -18.15 26.20
N GLN A 293 -11.73 -18.40 26.64
CA GLN A 293 -12.94 -17.71 26.17
C GLN A 293 -13.50 -16.80 27.24
N TYR A 294 -13.67 -15.52 26.90
CA TYR A 294 -14.07 -14.47 27.83
C TYR A 294 -15.31 -13.75 27.32
N GLN A 295 -16.34 -13.63 28.15
CA GLN A 295 -17.46 -12.72 27.88
C GLN A 295 -17.18 -11.38 28.56
N VAL A 296 -16.66 -10.42 27.80
CA VAL A 296 -16.09 -9.20 28.38
C VAL A 296 -17.15 -8.09 28.54
N THR A 297 -18.09 -8.01 27.61
CA THR A 297 -19.28 -7.12 27.68
C THR A 297 -20.50 -7.88 27.19
N ASP A 298 -21.71 -7.34 27.30
CA ASP A 298 -22.92 -7.99 26.74
C ASP A 298 -22.85 -8.22 25.22
N GLN A 299 -22.03 -7.44 24.51
CA GLN A 299 -21.94 -7.48 23.04
C GLN A 299 -20.61 -8.05 22.51
N HIS A 300 -19.64 -8.32 23.39
CA HIS A 300 -18.28 -8.70 22.98
C HIS A 300 -17.76 -9.90 23.77
N SER A 301 -17.58 -11.01 23.06
CA SER A 301 -16.83 -12.19 23.50
C SER A 301 -15.44 -12.23 22.86
N VAL A 302 -14.48 -12.83 23.54
CA VAL A 302 -13.09 -12.93 23.08
C VAL A 302 -12.59 -14.36 23.30
N ASP A 303 -12.06 -15.01 22.27
CA ASP A 303 -11.31 -16.26 22.39
C ASP A 303 -9.82 -16.01 22.12
N LEU A 304 -8.96 -16.24 23.11
CA LEU A 304 -7.50 -16.09 22.95
C LEU A 304 -6.93 -17.03 21.88
N ARG A 305 -7.49 -18.22 21.71
CA ARG A 305 -7.03 -19.18 20.69
C ARG A 305 -7.24 -18.60 19.30
N GLU A 306 -8.39 -17.98 19.06
CA GLU A 306 -8.68 -17.28 17.79
C GLU A 306 -7.76 -16.06 17.63
N LEU A 307 -7.61 -15.24 18.67
CA LEU A 307 -6.80 -14.02 18.60
C LEU A 307 -5.31 -14.27 18.38
N LEU A 308 -4.79 -15.36 18.95
CA LEU A 308 -3.40 -15.77 18.85
C LEU A 308 -3.16 -16.71 17.66
N GLY A 309 -4.20 -17.36 17.15
CA GLY A 309 -4.22 -18.05 15.87
C GLY A 309 -4.07 -17.10 14.67
N ASN A 310 -4.37 -15.81 14.83
CA ASN A 310 -4.16 -14.83 13.77
C ASN A 310 -2.67 -14.66 13.41
N ALA A 311 -2.41 -14.44 12.12
CA ALA A 311 -1.08 -14.12 11.57
C ALA A 311 -0.37 -12.96 12.29
N ASP A 312 -1.14 -11.96 12.73
CA ASP A 312 -0.61 -10.75 13.36
C ASP A 312 -0.42 -10.86 14.88
N ALA A 313 -0.67 -12.04 15.47
CA ALA A 313 -0.73 -12.26 16.91
C ALA A 313 0.43 -11.61 17.68
N PHE A 314 1.66 -11.87 17.23
CA PHE A 314 2.90 -11.41 17.88
C PHE A 314 3.44 -10.10 17.33
N THR A 315 2.79 -9.50 16.33
CA THR A 315 3.28 -8.28 15.71
C THR A 315 3.29 -7.08 16.66
N ASN A 316 2.49 -7.08 17.72
CA ASN A 316 2.51 -6.00 18.72
C ASN A 316 3.71 -6.10 19.69
N LEU A 317 4.45 -7.21 19.71
CA LEU A 317 5.61 -7.36 20.60
C LEU A 317 6.71 -6.32 20.26
N PRO A 318 7.37 -5.74 21.26
CA PRO A 318 8.43 -4.76 21.05
C PRO A 318 9.70 -5.35 20.42
N VAL A 319 9.90 -6.67 20.56
CA VAL A 319 11.02 -7.45 19.99
C VAL A 319 10.45 -8.74 19.41
N ILE A 320 10.49 -8.87 18.08
CA ILE A 320 10.05 -10.05 17.31
C ILE A 320 10.68 -9.98 15.91
N GLY A 321 10.91 -11.12 15.26
CA GLY A 321 11.25 -11.16 13.84
C GLY A 321 10.06 -10.79 12.96
N LEU A 322 10.31 -10.16 11.82
CA LEU A 322 9.31 -9.77 10.83
C LEU A 322 9.81 -10.08 9.44
N ILE A 323 9.08 -10.92 8.72
CA ILE A 323 9.21 -11.07 7.28
C ILE A 323 8.79 -9.76 6.62
N ASP A 324 9.62 -9.30 5.68
CA ASP A 324 9.43 -8.06 4.97
C ASP A 324 10.08 -8.17 3.57
N GLY A 325 9.24 -8.16 2.54
CA GLY A 325 9.62 -8.38 1.15
C GLY A 325 9.63 -9.84 0.71
N ASN A 326 9.03 -10.11 -0.45
CA ASN A 326 9.22 -11.35 -1.21
C ASN A 326 10.31 -11.11 -2.26
N LEU A 327 11.34 -11.95 -2.29
CA LEU A 327 12.44 -11.88 -3.24
C LEU A 327 12.28 -12.89 -4.36
N GLU A 328 11.88 -14.11 -4.01
CA GLU A 328 11.83 -15.23 -4.94
C GLU A 328 10.67 -16.15 -4.56
N GLU A 329 10.01 -16.68 -5.56
CA GLU A 329 8.97 -17.69 -5.44
C GLU A 329 9.19 -18.71 -6.53
N ARG A 330 9.02 -19.99 -6.18
CA ARG A 330 9.11 -21.10 -7.11
C ARG A 330 7.97 -22.05 -6.86
N THR A 331 7.33 -22.45 -7.94
CA THR A 331 6.27 -23.45 -7.92
C THR A 331 6.60 -24.57 -8.90
N SER A 332 6.60 -25.79 -8.37
CA SER A 332 6.64 -27.03 -9.15
C SER A 332 5.47 -27.93 -8.70
N PRO A 333 5.17 -29.03 -9.42
CA PRO A 333 4.16 -29.98 -8.98
C PRO A 333 4.43 -30.62 -7.60
N GLN A 334 5.69 -30.63 -7.15
CA GLN A 334 6.14 -31.36 -5.95
C GLN A 334 6.49 -30.43 -4.78
N GLU A 335 7.09 -29.27 -5.08
CA GLU A 335 7.63 -28.35 -4.10
C GLU A 335 7.26 -26.90 -4.42
N ARG A 336 7.00 -26.13 -3.36
CA ARG A 336 6.90 -24.68 -3.41
C ARG A 336 7.94 -24.03 -2.51
N VAL A 337 8.61 -23.01 -3.02
CA VAL A 337 9.68 -22.32 -2.29
C VAL A 337 9.45 -20.82 -2.33
N PHE A 338 9.59 -20.18 -1.18
CA PHE A 338 9.53 -18.73 -1.04
C PHE A 338 10.80 -18.24 -0.35
N VAL A 339 11.36 -17.11 -0.80
CA VAL A 339 12.50 -16.46 -0.15
C VAL A 339 12.10 -15.04 0.24
N PHE A 340 12.13 -14.77 1.54
CA PHE A 340 11.75 -13.49 2.11
C PHE A 340 12.94 -12.76 2.72
N GLY A 341 12.89 -11.43 2.69
CA GLY A 341 13.71 -10.62 3.60
C GLY A 341 13.18 -10.70 5.03
N ILE A 342 14.06 -10.65 6.02
CA ILE A 342 13.67 -10.69 7.44
C ILE A 342 14.46 -9.70 8.30
N ARG A 343 13.78 -9.07 9.26
CA ARG A 343 14.35 -8.13 10.25
C ARG A 343 13.79 -8.36 11.65
N PHE A 344 14.30 -7.63 12.64
CA PHE A 344 13.73 -7.62 13.99
C PHE A 344 13.17 -6.25 14.39
N LYS A 345 12.16 -6.24 15.27
CA LYS A 345 11.65 -5.04 15.96
C LYS A 345 12.55 -4.66 17.15
N ALA A 346 12.77 -3.36 17.33
CA ALA A 346 13.71 -2.82 18.32
C ALA A 346 13.06 -1.84 19.32
N ASN A 347 11.76 -2.00 19.62
CA ASN A 347 10.99 -1.14 20.52
C ASN A 347 11.11 0.39 20.28
N ASN A 348 11.38 0.79 19.03
CA ASN A 348 11.61 2.19 18.70
C ASN A 348 10.37 3.07 18.99
N PRO A 349 10.54 4.36 19.29
CA PRO A 349 9.43 5.30 19.45
C PRO A 349 8.51 5.34 18.23
N VAL A 350 7.21 5.26 18.44
CA VAL A 350 6.21 5.37 17.37
C VAL A 350 6.01 6.85 17.04
N THR A 351 6.26 7.22 15.79
CA THR A 351 6.19 8.62 15.32
C THR A 351 4.82 9.01 14.79
N THR A 352 4.00 8.05 14.38
CA THR A 352 2.68 8.31 13.78
C THR A 352 1.63 8.54 14.88
N PRO A 353 0.75 9.56 14.77
CA PRO A 353 -0.39 9.72 15.68
C PRO A 353 -1.32 8.50 15.63
N ASP A 354 -2.04 8.21 16.71
CA ASP A 354 -3.00 7.10 16.72
C ASP A 354 -4.35 7.53 16.14
N ARG A 355 -4.93 6.72 15.25
CA ARG A 355 -6.22 7.02 14.62
C ARG A 355 -7.39 6.96 15.61
N ASP A 356 -7.37 6.00 16.54
CA ASP A 356 -8.48 5.77 17.47
C ASP A 356 -8.34 6.63 18.73
N PHE A 357 -7.11 6.93 19.17
CA PHE A 357 -6.83 7.72 20.37
C PHE A 357 -5.77 8.82 20.16
N PRO A 358 -5.97 9.80 19.25
CA PRO A 358 -4.96 10.77 18.87
C PRO A 358 -4.51 11.68 20.03
N ASN A 359 -5.43 12.01 20.95
CA ASN A 359 -5.14 12.90 22.08
C ASN A 359 -4.41 12.19 23.23
N LEU A 360 -4.62 10.88 23.38
CA LEU A 360 -4.02 10.08 24.45
C LEU A 360 -2.62 9.58 24.06
N LEU A 361 -2.46 9.14 22.81
CA LEU A 361 -1.26 8.45 22.34
C LEU A 361 -0.39 9.41 21.52
N LYS A 362 0.44 10.19 22.23
CA LYS A 362 1.36 11.16 21.64
C LYS A 362 2.51 10.47 20.87
N SER A 363 3.06 11.16 19.87
CA SER A 363 4.27 10.73 19.17
C SER A 363 5.45 10.61 20.13
N GLY A 364 6.26 9.57 19.98
CA GLY A 364 7.49 9.37 20.77
C GLY A 364 7.39 8.32 21.89
N MET A 365 6.21 7.72 22.12
CA MET A 365 6.09 6.56 23.02
C MET A 365 6.73 5.31 22.42
N SER A 366 7.38 4.47 23.24
CA SER A 366 7.89 3.15 22.83
C SER A 366 6.75 2.26 22.31
N VAL A 367 7.06 1.24 21.49
CA VAL A 367 6.07 0.26 21.02
C VAL A 367 5.37 -0.41 22.20
N TYR A 368 6.13 -0.75 23.24
CA TYR A 368 5.59 -1.30 24.48
C TYR A 368 4.59 -0.33 25.13
N ALA A 369 5.03 0.89 25.47
CA ALA A 369 4.18 1.86 26.16
C ALA A 369 2.92 2.19 25.38
N ARG A 370 3.04 2.36 24.06
CA ARG A 370 1.91 2.75 23.20
C ARG A 370 0.84 1.69 23.13
N HIS A 371 1.20 0.43 22.86
CA HIS A 371 0.20 -0.64 22.74
C HIS A 371 -0.49 -0.91 24.08
N LEU A 372 0.24 -0.81 25.19
CA LEU A 372 -0.33 -1.00 26.52
C LEU A 372 -1.26 0.16 26.92
N ALA A 373 -0.86 1.41 26.68
CA ALA A 373 -1.73 2.58 26.90
C ALA A 373 -3.01 2.51 26.05
N LYS A 374 -2.90 2.05 24.79
CA LYS A 374 -4.06 1.80 23.94
C LYS A 374 -4.97 0.71 24.51
N ALA A 375 -4.38 -0.38 25.02
CA ALA A 375 -5.14 -1.45 25.64
C ALA A 375 -5.91 -0.97 26.89
N ILE A 376 -5.25 -0.20 27.76
CA ILE A 376 -5.87 0.40 28.96
C ILE A 376 -7.03 1.32 28.58
N ALA A 377 -6.88 2.16 27.55
CA ALA A 377 -7.95 3.05 27.08
C ALA A 377 -9.20 2.26 26.64
N VAL A 378 -9.02 1.18 25.88
CA VAL A 378 -10.12 0.32 25.42
C VAL A 378 -10.76 -0.45 26.58
N LEU A 379 -9.96 -0.94 27.53
CA LEU A 379 -10.47 -1.65 28.72
C LEU A 379 -11.27 -0.71 29.63
N ASN A 380 -10.85 0.54 29.79
CA ASN A 380 -11.63 1.56 30.50
C ASN A 380 -12.97 1.85 29.80
N LEU A 381 -12.99 1.92 28.46
CA LEU A 381 -14.25 2.04 27.71
C LEU A 381 -15.16 0.81 27.92
N ALA A 382 -14.59 -0.40 27.95
CA ALA A 382 -15.36 -1.62 28.20
C ALA A 382 -15.96 -1.63 29.62
N LYS A 383 -15.21 -1.14 30.61
CA LYS A 383 -15.72 -0.95 31.98
C LYS A 383 -16.88 0.04 31.99
N GLN A 384 -16.72 1.23 31.41
CA GLN A 384 -17.78 2.24 31.32
C GLN A 384 -19.04 1.73 30.62
N PHE A 385 -18.86 0.91 29.58
CA PHE A 385 -19.96 0.26 28.87
C PHE A 385 -20.74 -0.70 29.79
N ASN A 386 -20.03 -1.57 30.53
CA ASN A 386 -20.67 -2.52 31.45
C ASN A 386 -21.34 -1.84 32.65
N THR A 387 -20.80 -0.72 33.13
CA THR A 387 -21.35 0.00 34.30
C THR A 387 -22.37 1.07 33.92
N GLY A 388 -22.59 1.32 32.62
CA GLY A 388 -23.45 2.41 32.15
C GLY A 388 -22.98 3.81 32.57
N SER A 389 -21.70 3.97 32.91
CA SER A 389 -21.14 5.19 33.51
C SER A 389 -20.48 6.11 32.49
N GLY A 390 -20.71 5.91 31.19
CA GLY A 390 -20.23 6.80 30.14
C GLY A 390 -21.15 8.01 29.96
N ASP A 391 -20.59 9.13 29.52
CA ASP A 391 -21.37 10.29 29.11
C ASP A 391 -22.22 9.96 27.87
N ILE A 392 -23.32 10.71 27.67
CA ILE A 392 -24.22 10.60 26.49
C ILE A 392 -23.45 10.65 25.15
N ASN A 393 -22.27 11.29 25.13
CA ASN A 393 -21.43 11.47 23.95
C ASN A 393 -20.21 10.50 23.89
N THR A 394 -20.16 9.47 24.73
CA THR A 394 -19.01 8.54 24.75
C THR A 394 -18.92 7.74 23.45
N ASP A 395 -17.77 7.79 22.79
CA ASP A 395 -17.52 7.00 21.57
C ASP A 395 -17.06 5.58 21.92
N TYR A 396 -17.98 4.62 21.78
CA TYR A 396 -17.71 3.20 22.01
C TYR A 396 -17.17 2.45 20.77
N ARG A 397 -16.98 3.10 19.61
CA ARG A 397 -16.40 2.45 18.42
C ARG A 397 -15.05 1.76 18.68
N PRO A 398 -14.16 2.28 19.54
CA PRO A 398 -12.91 1.59 19.87
C PRO A 398 -13.08 0.24 20.57
N LEU A 399 -14.27 -0.14 21.06
CA LEU A 399 -14.53 -1.47 21.62
C LEU A 399 -14.31 -2.60 20.60
N ARG A 400 -14.34 -2.32 19.29
CA ARG A 400 -13.89 -3.25 18.24
C ARG A 400 -12.44 -3.74 18.43
N LEU A 401 -11.63 -3.05 19.23
CA LEU A 401 -10.25 -3.40 19.54
C LEU A 401 -10.10 -4.21 20.84
N LEU A 402 -11.20 -4.52 21.54
CA LEU A 402 -11.18 -5.16 22.86
C LEU A 402 -10.40 -6.48 22.86
N GLY A 403 -10.63 -7.34 21.86
CA GLY A 403 -9.84 -8.56 21.69
C GLY A 403 -8.33 -8.28 21.55
N ARG A 404 -7.95 -7.31 20.70
CA ARG A 404 -6.55 -6.90 20.53
C ARG A 404 -5.94 -6.37 21.83
N SER A 405 -6.72 -5.66 22.64
CA SER A 405 -6.29 -5.11 23.94
C SER A 405 -6.03 -6.23 24.95
N ILE A 406 -6.95 -7.20 25.10
CA ILE A 406 -6.77 -8.36 26.00
C ILE A 406 -5.56 -9.20 25.54
N LYS A 407 -5.44 -9.48 24.24
CA LYS A 407 -4.27 -10.15 23.65
C LYS A 407 -2.98 -9.41 24.04
N THR A 408 -2.95 -8.09 23.94
CA THR A 408 -1.77 -7.28 24.25
C THR A 408 -1.37 -7.41 25.73
N VAL A 409 -2.33 -7.32 26.65
CA VAL A 409 -2.07 -7.47 28.10
C VAL A 409 -1.53 -8.87 28.40
N PHE A 410 -2.18 -9.92 27.87
CA PHE A 410 -1.75 -11.30 28.02
C PHE A 410 -0.31 -11.52 27.51
N LEU A 411 -0.03 -11.10 26.27
CA LEU A 411 1.29 -11.26 25.64
C LEU A 411 2.37 -10.54 26.44
N TYR A 412 2.13 -9.29 26.80
CA TYR A 412 3.16 -8.51 27.48
C TYR A 412 3.43 -9.04 28.89
N TYR A 413 2.38 -9.51 29.59
CA TYR A 413 2.55 -10.10 30.90
C TYR A 413 3.32 -11.41 30.81
N SER A 414 2.94 -12.29 29.89
CA SER A 414 3.59 -13.59 29.70
C SER A 414 5.06 -13.45 29.29
N VAL A 415 5.35 -12.55 28.35
CA VAL A 415 6.70 -12.38 27.78
C VAL A 415 7.63 -11.57 28.68
N PHE A 416 7.17 -10.46 29.26
CA PHE A 416 8.06 -9.49 29.93
C PHE A 416 7.95 -9.44 31.45
N SER A 417 6.93 -10.08 32.07
CA SER A 417 6.88 -10.09 33.53
C SER A 417 8.04 -10.90 34.12
N GLY A 418 8.52 -10.48 35.30
CA GLY A 418 9.52 -11.20 36.09
C GLY A 418 8.92 -12.22 37.06
N SER A 419 7.59 -12.41 37.06
CA SER A 419 6.91 -13.33 37.97
C SER A 419 7.21 -14.79 37.60
N ALA A 420 7.36 -15.66 38.60
CA ALA A 420 7.42 -17.11 38.36
C ALA A 420 6.03 -17.70 38.06
N ASP A 421 4.97 -17.12 38.65
CA ASP A 421 3.60 -17.68 38.62
C ASP A 421 2.72 -17.06 37.53
N LYS A 422 3.30 -16.63 36.39
CA LYS A 422 2.60 -15.87 35.34
C LYS A 422 1.32 -16.57 34.86
N THR A 423 1.42 -17.87 34.63
CA THR A 423 0.31 -18.69 34.14
C THR A 423 -0.83 -18.74 35.15
N ALA A 424 -0.53 -18.94 36.44
CA ALA A 424 -1.54 -19.03 37.49
C ALA A 424 -2.26 -17.70 37.71
N VAL A 425 -1.50 -16.59 37.72
CA VAL A 425 -2.07 -15.24 37.83
C VAL A 425 -3.00 -14.93 36.66
N TRP A 426 -2.58 -15.25 35.43
CA TRP A 426 -3.44 -15.05 34.27
C TRP A 426 -4.69 -15.92 34.32
N GLN A 427 -4.57 -17.21 34.65
CA GLN A 427 -5.71 -18.13 34.78
C GLN A 427 -6.75 -17.66 35.79
N ALA A 428 -6.32 -17.10 36.92
CA ALA A 428 -7.22 -16.54 37.93
C ALA A 428 -8.07 -15.38 37.35
N ILE A 429 -7.43 -14.48 36.59
CA ILE A 429 -8.12 -13.37 35.92
C ILE A 429 -9.01 -13.90 34.79
N ALA A 430 -8.51 -14.84 33.99
CA ALA A 430 -9.21 -15.48 32.88
C ALA A 430 -10.49 -16.18 33.34
N SER A 431 -10.41 -16.97 34.41
CA SER A 431 -11.57 -17.66 34.99
C SER A 431 -12.65 -16.68 35.46
N LYS A 432 -12.25 -15.55 36.04
CA LYS A 432 -13.16 -14.46 36.45
C LYS A 432 -13.79 -13.74 35.25
N LEU A 433 -13.01 -13.48 34.19
CA LEU A 433 -13.52 -12.93 32.94
C LEU A 433 -14.52 -13.87 32.26
N HIS A 434 -14.26 -15.18 32.28
CA HIS A 434 -15.18 -16.19 31.78
C HIS A 434 -16.49 -16.22 32.59
N ALA A 435 -16.38 -16.18 33.92
CA ALA A 435 -17.52 -16.19 34.84
C ALA A 435 -18.26 -14.84 34.94
N ARG A 436 -17.83 -13.80 34.20
CA ARG A 436 -18.37 -12.44 34.23
C ARG A 436 -18.35 -11.79 35.63
N ASP A 437 -17.30 -12.05 36.40
CA ASP A 437 -17.10 -11.41 37.70
C ASP A 437 -17.02 -9.87 37.54
N PRO A 438 -17.78 -9.09 38.33
CA PRO A 438 -17.78 -7.63 38.25
C PRO A 438 -16.39 -6.97 38.39
N ASN A 439 -15.46 -7.62 39.10
CA ASN A 439 -14.11 -7.11 39.36
C ASN A 439 -13.06 -7.60 38.34
N ALA A 440 -13.42 -8.48 37.40
CA ALA A 440 -12.46 -9.09 36.48
C ALA A 440 -11.76 -8.05 35.59
N LEU A 441 -12.51 -7.06 35.08
CA LEU A 441 -11.96 -5.96 34.29
C LEU A 441 -11.05 -5.05 35.14
N ASP A 442 -11.36 -4.85 36.41
CA ASP A 442 -10.55 -4.05 37.33
C ASP A 442 -9.22 -4.73 37.65
N GLU A 443 -9.23 -6.06 37.83
CA GLU A 443 -7.99 -6.83 37.99
C GLU A 443 -7.13 -6.80 36.72
N LEU A 444 -7.76 -6.90 35.54
CA LEU A 444 -7.05 -6.81 34.26
C LEU A 444 -6.47 -5.40 34.01
N LEU A 445 -7.23 -4.35 34.30
CA LEU A 445 -6.79 -2.96 34.24
C LEU A 445 -5.63 -2.71 35.21
N LYS A 446 -5.74 -3.17 36.45
CA LYS A 446 -4.67 -3.06 37.45
C LYS A 446 -3.39 -3.77 37.00
N LEU A 447 -3.52 -4.94 36.38
CA LEU A 447 -2.38 -5.65 35.79
C LEU A 447 -1.71 -4.82 34.68
N ALA A 448 -2.52 -4.31 33.73
CA ALA A 448 -2.02 -3.49 32.63
C ALA A 448 -1.37 -2.18 33.10
N ASP A 449 -1.97 -1.48 34.07
CA ASP A 449 -1.41 -0.26 34.67
C ASP A 449 -0.11 -0.54 35.41
N THR A 450 -0.01 -1.67 36.13
CA THR A 450 1.22 -2.08 36.83
C THR A 450 2.34 -2.28 35.82
N MET A 451 2.04 -2.92 34.68
CA MET A 451 2.99 -3.13 33.60
C MET A 451 3.41 -1.83 32.91
N LEU A 452 2.49 -0.86 32.75
CA LEU A 452 2.79 0.43 32.15
C LEU A 452 3.66 1.29 33.09
N LYS A 453 3.39 1.27 34.40
CA LYS A 453 4.24 1.93 35.41
C LYS A 453 5.64 1.32 35.49
N ALA A 454 5.76 0.02 35.22
CA ALA A 454 7.03 -0.68 35.16
C ALA A 454 7.74 -0.56 33.80
N GLU A 455 7.17 0.14 32.81
CA GLU A 455 7.66 0.17 31.42
C GLU A 455 9.13 0.57 31.33
N GLN A 456 9.54 1.65 32.00
CA GLN A 456 10.93 2.12 31.95
C GLN A 456 11.90 1.04 32.44
N LYS A 457 11.58 0.38 33.56
CA LYS A 457 12.41 -0.70 34.13
C LYS A 457 12.45 -1.93 33.21
N ILE A 458 11.33 -2.30 32.60
CA ILE A 458 11.25 -3.41 31.62
C ILE A 458 12.07 -3.07 30.37
N SER A 459 11.90 -1.85 29.85
CA SER A 459 12.61 -1.33 28.69
C SER A 459 14.12 -1.30 28.93
N GLU A 460 14.58 -0.84 30.09
CA GLU A 460 16.01 -0.74 30.43
C GLU A 460 16.64 -2.09 30.77
N LYS A 461 15.95 -2.97 31.51
CA LYS A 461 16.55 -4.20 32.05
C LYS A 461 16.33 -5.45 31.20
N ILE A 462 15.31 -5.47 30.34
CA ILE A 462 14.94 -6.67 29.57
C ILE A 462 15.02 -6.38 28.07
N ILE A 463 14.27 -5.38 27.60
CA ILE A 463 14.15 -5.12 26.15
C ILE A 463 15.45 -4.56 25.57
N SER A 464 16.04 -3.54 26.18
CA SER A 464 17.25 -2.89 25.65
C SER A 464 18.47 -3.82 25.62
N PRO A 465 18.75 -4.66 26.63
CA PRO A 465 19.81 -5.66 26.56
C PRO A 465 19.60 -6.70 25.47
N ALA A 466 18.37 -7.20 25.29
CA ALA A 466 18.04 -8.12 24.21
C ALA A 466 18.26 -7.48 22.83
N VAL A 467 17.78 -6.24 22.63
CA VAL A 467 18.02 -5.47 21.39
C VAL A 467 19.51 -5.18 21.19
N GLY A 468 20.25 -4.88 22.26
CA GLY A 468 21.70 -4.70 22.22
C GLY A 468 22.43 -5.95 21.73
N THR A 469 22.02 -7.12 22.20
CA THR A 469 22.53 -8.42 21.73
C THR A 469 22.34 -8.58 20.23
N LEU A 470 21.11 -8.35 19.76
CA LEU A 470 20.74 -8.47 18.34
C LEU A 470 21.53 -7.48 17.48
N LYS A 471 21.65 -6.22 17.92
CA LYS A 471 22.41 -5.18 17.20
C LYS A 471 23.89 -5.54 17.13
N ASN A 472 24.50 -5.93 18.25
CA ASN A 472 25.92 -6.30 18.30
C ASN A 472 26.22 -7.46 17.34
N LEU A 473 25.36 -8.48 17.30
CA LEU A 473 25.50 -9.61 16.38
C LEU A 473 25.45 -9.15 14.91
N LEU A 474 24.50 -8.28 14.58
CA LEU A 474 24.27 -7.85 13.19
C LEU A 474 25.22 -6.74 12.71
N GLU A 475 25.84 -6.00 13.63
CA GLU A 475 26.89 -5.02 13.32
C GLU A 475 28.23 -5.68 12.96
N THR A 476 28.44 -6.93 13.38
CA THR A 476 29.61 -7.69 12.93
C THR A 476 29.56 -7.92 11.43
N LYS A 477 30.71 -7.77 10.76
CA LYS A 477 30.90 -8.16 9.35
C LYS A 477 31.10 -9.68 9.20
N LYS A 478 30.75 -10.48 10.21
CA LYS A 478 30.87 -11.94 10.19
C LYS A 478 29.54 -12.56 9.77
N ALA A 479 29.62 -13.57 8.90
CA ALA A 479 28.43 -14.33 8.51
C ALA A 479 27.89 -15.14 9.68
N CYS A 480 26.57 -15.22 9.79
CA CYS A 480 25.93 -16.17 10.68
C CYS A 480 26.00 -17.57 10.08
N VAL A 481 26.06 -18.58 10.96
CA VAL A 481 26.00 -19.98 10.54
C VAL A 481 24.55 -20.28 10.14
N PRO A 482 24.28 -20.68 8.88
CA PRO A 482 22.93 -20.99 8.43
C PRO A 482 22.27 -22.09 9.28
N SER A 483 20.95 -22.05 9.40
CA SER A 483 20.19 -23.10 10.08
C SER A 483 18.86 -23.37 9.37
N THR A 484 18.40 -24.62 9.44
CA THR A 484 17.09 -25.04 8.93
C THR A 484 16.28 -25.64 10.07
N LEU A 485 15.07 -25.15 10.25
CA LEU A 485 14.07 -25.67 11.18
C LEU A 485 13.00 -26.41 10.38
N LYS A 486 12.74 -27.65 10.74
CA LYS A 486 11.63 -28.45 10.19
C LYS A 486 10.36 -28.17 10.98
N CYS A 487 9.27 -27.95 10.26
CA CYS A 487 7.95 -27.66 10.81
C CYS A 487 6.89 -28.44 10.03
N CYS A 488 5.70 -28.56 10.62
CA CYS A 488 4.51 -29.11 9.99
C CYS A 488 3.32 -28.17 10.26
N ILE A 489 2.54 -27.89 9.22
CA ILE A 489 1.17 -27.38 9.34
C ILE A 489 0.29 -28.57 9.69
N VAL A 490 -0.50 -28.47 10.75
CA VAL A 490 -1.40 -29.51 11.20
C VAL A 490 -2.83 -28.99 11.16
N LEU A 491 -3.70 -29.71 10.45
CA LEU A 491 -5.13 -29.56 10.52
C LEU A 491 -5.68 -30.52 11.57
N GLU A 492 -6.44 -29.96 12.51
CA GLU A 492 -7.04 -30.73 13.59
C GLU A 492 -8.37 -31.37 13.14
N LYS A 493 -8.69 -32.54 13.70
CA LYS A 493 -9.91 -33.31 13.34
C LYS A 493 -11.23 -32.58 13.57
N GLN A 494 -11.26 -31.58 14.47
CA GLN A 494 -12.47 -30.80 14.75
C GLN A 494 -12.88 -29.86 13.59
N LEU A 495 -12.18 -29.87 12.44
CA LEU A 495 -12.67 -29.28 11.20
C LEU A 495 -13.74 -30.15 10.51
N VAL A 496 -13.81 -31.42 10.88
CA VAL A 496 -14.77 -32.44 10.41
C VAL A 496 -15.77 -32.73 11.53
N ASN A 497 -17.03 -32.98 11.19
CA ASN A 497 -18.08 -33.32 12.14
C ASN A 497 -17.97 -34.80 12.54
N ASP A 498 -17.99 -35.07 13.84
CA ASP A 498 -17.86 -36.45 14.38
C ASP A 498 -19.17 -37.26 14.29
N ASP A 499 -20.29 -36.61 13.92
CA ASP A 499 -21.60 -37.25 13.79
C ASP A 499 -21.69 -37.97 12.44
N ILE A 500 -21.87 -39.28 12.52
CA ILE A 500 -21.87 -40.20 11.37
C ILE A 500 -23.17 -40.05 10.57
N LEU A 501 -24.30 -39.72 11.21
CA LEU A 501 -25.57 -39.50 10.51
C LEU A 501 -25.48 -38.22 9.67
N ASP A 502 -25.01 -37.13 10.27
CA ASP A 502 -24.74 -35.87 9.57
C ASP A 502 -23.78 -36.09 8.39
N ALA A 503 -22.74 -36.91 8.57
CA ALA A 503 -21.79 -37.24 7.51
C ALA A 503 -22.44 -38.00 6.34
N THR A 504 -23.33 -38.95 6.62
CA THR A 504 -24.10 -39.67 5.57
C THR A 504 -25.06 -38.75 4.79
N GLU A 505 -25.54 -37.67 5.41
CA GLU A 505 -26.33 -36.62 4.74
C GLU A 505 -25.48 -35.58 3.98
N GLY A 506 -24.15 -35.71 4.01
CA GLY A 506 -23.21 -34.80 3.35
C GLY A 506 -22.77 -33.61 4.21
N ASN A 507 -23.18 -33.54 5.48
CA ASN A 507 -22.73 -32.52 6.43
C ASN A 507 -21.40 -32.90 7.10
N ILE A 508 -20.32 -32.91 6.29
CA ILE A 508 -18.99 -33.39 6.72
C ILE A 508 -18.19 -32.33 7.49
N PHE A 509 -18.19 -31.08 7.03
CA PHE A 509 -17.37 -30.01 7.61
C PHE A 509 -18.14 -29.13 8.58
N ILE A 510 -17.43 -28.51 9.52
CA ILE A 510 -18.03 -27.55 10.47
C ILE A 510 -18.69 -26.36 9.75
N LYS A 511 -19.73 -25.80 10.38
CA LYS A 511 -20.53 -24.70 9.83
C LYS A 511 -19.71 -23.44 9.56
N GLU A 512 -18.63 -23.21 10.30
CA GLU A 512 -17.74 -22.07 10.09
C GLU A 512 -17.03 -22.10 8.73
N LEU A 513 -16.80 -23.28 8.13
CA LEU A 513 -16.23 -23.40 6.79
C LEU A 513 -17.26 -23.10 5.68
N GLN A 514 -18.56 -23.34 5.94
CA GLN A 514 -19.65 -23.17 4.96
C GLN A 514 -19.95 -21.70 4.63
N LYS A 515 -19.48 -20.75 5.46
CA LYS A 515 -19.53 -19.31 5.17
C LYS A 515 -18.23 -18.91 4.48
N SER A 516 -18.20 -19.03 3.15
CA SER A 516 -17.03 -18.65 2.34
C SER A 516 -16.47 -17.27 2.74
N ALA A 517 -15.16 -17.04 2.60
CA ALA A 517 -14.54 -15.77 2.99
C ALA A 517 -15.07 -14.57 2.19
N ARG A 518 -15.73 -14.83 1.05
CA ARG A 518 -16.42 -13.83 0.22
C ARG A 518 -17.61 -13.17 0.94
N GLN A 519 -18.21 -13.84 1.92
CA GLN A 519 -19.39 -13.34 2.66
C GLN A 519 -19.03 -12.80 4.06
N ASP A 520 -18.15 -13.47 4.80
CA ASP A 520 -17.67 -12.99 6.11
C ASP A 520 -16.28 -13.54 6.47
N MET A 521 -15.24 -12.79 6.12
CA MET A 521 -13.83 -13.12 6.40
C MET A 521 -13.54 -13.33 7.90
N ASN A 522 -14.34 -12.76 8.82
CA ASN A 522 -14.13 -12.95 10.24
C ASN A 522 -14.54 -14.35 10.70
N THR A 523 -15.49 -15.00 10.03
CA THR A 523 -15.90 -16.36 10.37
C THR A 523 -14.79 -17.36 10.01
N LEU A 524 -14.16 -17.23 8.84
CA LEU A 524 -13.06 -18.13 8.43
C LEU A 524 -11.86 -18.06 9.39
N LYS A 525 -11.55 -16.85 9.91
CA LYS A 525 -10.48 -16.67 10.89
C LYS A 525 -10.71 -17.39 12.21
N LYS A 526 -11.96 -17.72 12.56
CA LYS A 526 -12.24 -18.54 13.74
C LYS A 526 -11.72 -19.97 13.55
N CYS A 527 -11.67 -20.47 12.32
CA CYS A 527 -11.14 -21.80 12.01
C CYS A 527 -9.62 -21.90 12.26
N LEU A 528 -8.90 -20.79 12.39
CA LEU A 528 -7.46 -20.79 12.74
C LEU A 528 -7.17 -21.43 14.10
N ARG A 529 -8.18 -21.56 14.98
CA ARG A 529 -8.03 -22.32 16.24
C ARG A 529 -7.78 -23.82 16.02
N TYR A 530 -8.08 -24.33 14.83
CA TYR A 530 -7.90 -25.72 14.39
C TYR A 530 -6.70 -25.93 13.46
N VAL A 531 -5.89 -24.88 13.24
CA VAL A 531 -4.66 -24.96 12.44
C VAL A 531 -3.48 -24.69 13.35
N ARG A 532 -2.52 -25.62 13.40
CA ARG A 532 -1.33 -25.51 14.25
C ARG A 532 -0.05 -25.59 13.45
N LEU A 533 0.99 -24.95 13.97
CA LEU A 533 2.36 -25.13 13.50
C LEU A 533 3.14 -25.85 14.59
N VAL A 534 3.68 -27.01 14.27
CA VAL A 534 4.42 -27.87 15.20
C VAL A 534 5.72 -28.32 14.55
N LYS A 535 6.68 -28.77 15.35
CA LYS A 535 7.94 -29.35 14.80
C LYS A 535 7.72 -30.75 14.24
N GLU A 536 6.82 -31.51 14.85
CA GLU A 536 6.45 -32.87 14.48
C GLU A 536 4.93 -33.00 14.53
N ALA A 537 4.34 -33.63 13.50
CA ALA A 537 2.90 -33.82 13.43
C ALA A 537 2.44 -34.83 14.50
N PRO A 538 1.38 -34.53 15.26
CA PRO A 538 0.83 -35.47 16.22
C PRO A 538 0.09 -36.60 15.49
N ALA A 539 0.05 -37.78 16.10
CA ALA A 539 -0.55 -38.97 15.48
C ALA A 539 -2.08 -38.86 15.29
N ASP A 540 -2.74 -37.97 16.03
CA ASP A 540 -4.18 -37.73 16.00
C ASP A 540 -4.59 -36.52 15.15
N ALA A 541 -3.67 -35.96 14.37
CA ALA A 541 -3.97 -34.93 13.37
C ALA A 541 -4.90 -35.47 12.28
N LEU A 542 -5.76 -34.60 11.74
CA LEU A 542 -6.54 -34.93 10.54
C LEU A 542 -5.61 -35.02 9.33
N TYR A 543 -4.82 -33.97 9.13
CA TYR A 543 -3.91 -33.87 8.00
C TYR A 543 -2.70 -33.01 8.40
N SER A 544 -1.53 -33.31 7.83
CA SER A 544 -0.32 -32.55 8.11
C SER A 544 0.51 -32.31 6.86
N MET A 545 1.10 -31.12 6.76
CA MET A 545 1.93 -30.70 5.64
C MET A 545 3.30 -30.23 6.14
N PRO A 546 4.40 -30.93 5.80
CA PRO A 546 5.73 -30.54 6.22
C PRO A 546 6.25 -29.33 5.44
N PHE A 547 7.03 -28.50 6.11
CA PHE A 547 7.77 -27.40 5.52
C PHE A 547 9.06 -27.08 6.30
N ASP A 548 10.03 -26.53 5.58
CA ASP A 548 11.32 -26.13 6.13
C ASP A 548 11.47 -24.61 6.16
N LEU A 549 11.96 -24.09 7.29
CA LEU A 549 12.38 -22.70 7.48
C LEU A 549 13.89 -22.62 7.54
N SER A 550 14.53 -22.07 6.50
CA SER A 550 15.98 -21.90 6.46
C SER A 550 16.38 -20.43 6.59
N PHE A 551 17.32 -20.13 7.46
CA PHE A 551 17.83 -18.77 7.70
C PHE A 551 19.30 -18.67 7.32
N TYR A 552 19.64 -17.61 6.59
CA TYR A 552 21.01 -17.31 6.17
C TYR A 552 21.17 -15.81 5.92
N ASP A 553 22.41 -15.35 5.78
CA ASP A 553 22.73 -13.99 5.42
C ASP A 553 23.48 -13.90 4.10
N THR A 554 23.38 -12.74 3.45
CA THR A 554 24.08 -12.44 2.20
C THR A 554 24.75 -11.08 2.31
N PHE A 555 26.04 -11.03 1.99
CA PHE A 555 26.84 -9.82 1.96
C PHE A 555 26.96 -9.27 0.54
N PHE A 556 26.94 -7.96 0.44
CA PHE A 556 27.09 -7.23 -0.81
C PHE A 556 28.34 -6.36 -0.77
N TYR A 557 29.12 -6.39 -1.84
CA TYR A 557 30.46 -5.84 -1.96
C TYR A 557 30.56 -4.76 -3.04
N ALA A 558 31.25 -3.66 -2.71
CA ALA A 558 31.48 -2.57 -3.64
C ALA A 558 32.36 -2.99 -4.83
N ASN A 559 31.85 -2.90 -6.08
CA ASN A 559 32.73 -2.94 -7.24
C ASN A 559 33.29 -1.53 -7.49
N ARG A 560 34.51 -1.24 -7.01
CA ARG A 560 35.10 0.11 -7.12
C ARG A 560 35.62 0.44 -8.53
N GLN A 561 35.76 -0.56 -9.41
CA GLN A 561 36.31 -0.39 -10.76
C GLN A 561 35.29 0.07 -11.80
N GLU A 562 33.99 -0.07 -11.54
CA GLU A 562 32.90 0.20 -12.50
C GLU A 562 32.03 1.40 -12.12
N ARG A 563 32.63 2.52 -11.68
CA ARG A 563 31.86 3.74 -11.38
C ARG A 563 31.50 4.49 -12.66
N ARG A 564 30.20 4.60 -12.94
CA ARG A 564 29.69 5.39 -14.08
C ARG A 564 29.35 6.80 -13.63
N ARG A 565 29.97 7.82 -14.23
CA ARG A 565 29.63 9.22 -13.99
C ARG A 565 28.36 9.58 -14.78
N LEU A 566 27.38 10.15 -14.09
CA LEU A 566 26.15 10.68 -14.68
C LEU A 566 26.14 12.20 -14.60
N HIS A 567 25.72 12.83 -15.68
CA HIS A 567 25.35 14.23 -15.71
C HIS A 567 23.85 14.35 -15.94
N ILE A 568 23.18 15.16 -15.11
CA ILE A 568 21.73 15.37 -15.19
C ILE A 568 21.46 16.84 -15.45
N ARG A 569 20.61 17.13 -16.45
CA ARG A 569 20.14 18.49 -16.74
C ARG A 569 18.63 18.51 -16.94
N THR A 570 17.99 19.53 -16.40
CA THR A 570 16.56 19.81 -16.63
C THR A 570 16.45 20.82 -17.78
N GLN A 571 15.54 20.61 -18.73
CA GLN A 571 15.38 21.47 -19.92
C GLN A 571 14.05 22.24 -19.89
N PRO A 572 13.97 23.40 -19.21
CA PRO A 572 12.74 24.19 -19.14
C PRO A 572 12.48 25.07 -20.37
N GLN A 573 13.45 25.25 -21.28
CA GLN A 573 13.41 26.33 -22.28
C GLN A 573 12.29 26.20 -23.31
N MET A 574 11.88 24.97 -23.64
CA MET A 574 10.81 24.70 -24.61
C MET A 574 9.39 24.83 -24.04
N TRP A 575 9.25 25.02 -22.74
CA TRP A 575 7.97 25.00 -22.04
C TRP A 575 7.43 26.40 -21.78
N HIS A 576 6.12 26.54 -21.93
CA HIS A 576 5.36 27.66 -21.41
C HIS A 576 4.69 27.22 -20.11
N PHE A 577 4.77 28.06 -19.09
CA PHE A 577 4.31 27.72 -17.76
C PHE A 577 3.01 28.44 -17.44
N LEU A 578 2.06 27.73 -16.82
CA LEU A 578 0.87 28.30 -16.18
C LEU A 578 1.01 28.11 -14.65
N PRO A 579 1.60 29.06 -13.92
CA PRO A 579 1.78 28.93 -12.48
C PRO A 579 0.45 29.05 -11.75
N VAL A 580 0.05 27.98 -11.05
CA VAL A 580 -1.22 27.92 -10.30
C VAL A 580 -0.94 27.98 -8.80
N LEU A 581 -1.50 28.97 -8.13
CA LEU A 581 -1.42 29.11 -6.67
C LEU A 581 -2.76 28.76 -6.03
N VAL A 582 -2.77 27.67 -5.28
CA VAL A 582 -3.91 27.19 -4.51
C VAL A 582 -3.77 27.70 -3.08
N ARG A 583 -4.73 28.51 -2.63
CA ARG A 583 -4.72 29.07 -1.28
C ARG A 583 -6.06 28.90 -0.55
N PRO A 584 -6.05 28.71 0.76
CA PRO A 584 -7.25 28.82 1.58
C PRO A 584 -7.67 30.29 1.73
N GLN A 585 -8.92 30.55 2.10
CA GLN A 585 -9.39 31.89 2.42
C GLN A 585 -8.66 32.42 3.68
N ILE A 586 -8.00 33.57 3.55
CA ILE A 586 -7.32 34.27 4.65
C ILE A 586 -8.26 35.40 5.13
N PRO A 587 -8.69 35.43 6.40
CA PRO A 587 -9.51 36.52 6.92
C PRO A 587 -8.81 37.88 6.82
N THR A 588 -9.56 38.92 6.46
CA THR A 588 -9.08 40.30 6.43
C THR A 588 -8.67 40.75 7.85
N GLY A 589 -7.37 40.91 8.09
CA GLY A 589 -6.82 41.41 9.36
C GLY A 589 -5.58 40.67 9.90
N GLU A 590 -5.24 39.50 9.38
CA GLU A 590 -4.00 38.82 9.77
C GLU A 590 -2.77 39.48 9.12
N LYS A 591 -1.87 40.05 9.94
CA LYS A 591 -0.59 40.70 9.55
C LYS A 591 0.43 39.76 8.85
N ARG A 592 0.01 38.61 8.29
CA ARG A 592 0.88 37.55 7.75
C ARG A 592 1.05 37.58 6.22
N ASP A 593 0.42 38.55 5.54
CA ASP A 593 0.35 38.63 4.07
C ASP A 593 1.70 38.87 3.37
N ASP A 594 2.73 39.34 4.11
CA ASP A 594 4.06 39.59 3.55
C ASP A 594 4.80 38.33 3.09
N TYR A 595 4.48 37.15 3.64
CA TYR A 595 5.12 35.88 3.26
C TYR A 595 4.57 35.29 1.95
N HIS A 596 3.43 35.76 1.48
CA HIS A 596 2.81 35.29 0.23
C HIS A 596 3.18 36.17 -0.97
N LYS A 597 3.56 37.43 -0.75
CA LYS A 597 3.88 38.40 -1.82
C LYS A 597 4.89 37.89 -2.86
N PRO A 598 6.00 37.20 -2.50
CA PRO A 598 6.91 36.66 -3.51
C PRO A 598 6.28 35.56 -4.39
N LEU A 599 5.34 34.80 -3.83
CA LEU A 599 4.70 33.66 -4.49
C LEU A 599 3.52 34.09 -5.37
N THR A 600 2.79 35.12 -4.96
CA THR A 600 1.66 35.67 -5.74
C THR A 600 2.13 36.45 -6.96
N LYS A 601 3.34 37.02 -6.94
CA LYS A 601 3.89 37.83 -8.05
C LYS A 601 3.98 37.06 -9.39
N MET A 602 4.26 35.76 -9.34
CA MET A 602 4.38 34.91 -10.54
C MET A 602 3.16 34.03 -10.80
N ALA A 603 2.15 34.06 -9.92
CA ALA A 603 0.95 33.26 -10.11
C ALA A 603 0.15 33.78 -11.32
N GLY A 604 -0.03 32.93 -12.33
CA GLY A 604 -0.95 33.19 -13.42
C GLY A 604 -2.39 32.95 -12.97
N VAL A 605 -2.63 31.88 -12.23
CA VAL A 605 -3.96 31.51 -11.72
C VAL A 605 -3.95 31.41 -10.20
N MET A 606 -4.95 31.98 -9.54
CA MET A 606 -5.17 31.86 -8.10
C MET A 606 -6.48 31.12 -7.84
N VAL A 607 -6.38 29.94 -7.23
CA VAL A 607 -7.54 29.11 -6.91
C VAL A 607 -7.85 29.22 -5.42
N GLN A 608 -9.07 29.64 -5.11
CA GLN A 608 -9.57 29.66 -3.74
C GLN A 608 -10.46 28.44 -3.55
N ILE A 609 -10.03 27.51 -2.69
CA ILE A 609 -10.67 26.18 -2.61
C ILE A 609 -11.38 25.89 -1.29
N MET A 610 -11.17 26.65 -0.21
CA MET A 610 -11.84 26.36 1.08
C MET A 610 -12.20 27.59 1.92
N PRO A 611 -13.42 27.63 2.49
CA PRO A 611 -13.81 28.59 3.52
C PRO A 611 -13.22 28.25 4.90
N ASP A 612 -13.32 29.17 5.86
CA ASP A 612 -12.84 28.98 7.24
C ASP A 612 -13.74 28.05 8.06
N ILE A 613 -13.60 26.74 7.84
CA ILE A 613 -14.43 25.70 8.49
C ILE A 613 -13.70 25.13 9.71
N LYS A 614 -14.43 24.99 10.83
CA LYS A 614 -13.91 24.38 12.07
C LYS A 614 -13.80 22.85 11.93
N PRO A 615 -12.78 22.18 12.53
CA PRO A 615 -12.59 20.74 12.41
C PRO A 615 -13.79 19.87 12.82
N ASN A 616 -14.62 20.33 13.76
CA ASN A 616 -15.84 19.63 14.18
C ASN A 616 -16.98 19.64 13.15
N LYS A 617 -16.86 20.44 12.08
CA LYS A 617 -17.82 20.50 10.96
C LYS A 617 -17.39 19.69 9.73
N THR A 618 -16.30 18.93 9.81
CA THR A 618 -15.71 18.21 8.67
C THR A 618 -16.53 17.01 8.16
N ASN A 619 -17.62 16.65 8.84
CA ASN A 619 -18.51 15.55 8.44
C ASN A 619 -19.97 16.03 8.22
N THR A 620 -20.17 17.33 7.91
CA THR A 620 -21.52 17.86 7.61
C THR A 620 -21.88 17.71 6.14
N PHE A 621 -23.19 17.73 5.84
CA PHE A 621 -23.70 17.81 4.46
C PHE A 621 -23.07 18.97 3.68
N GLU A 622 -23.05 20.13 4.32
CA GLU A 622 -22.40 21.34 3.81
C GLU A 622 -20.98 21.04 3.34
N PHE A 623 -20.15 20.45 4.21
CA PHE A 623 -18.76 20.15 3.88
C PHE A 623 -18.62 19.14 2.74
N PHE A 624 -19.52 18.15 2.66
CA PHE A 624 -19.56 17.20 1.55
C PHE A 624 -19.86 17.90 0.22
N VAL A 625 -20.89 18.76 0.17
CA VAL A 625 -21.22 19.56 -1.01
C VAL A 625 -20.06 20.48 -1.40
N TYR A 626 -19.41 21.13 -0.43
CA TYR A 626 -18.22 21.95 -0.67
C TYR A 626 -17.10 21.15 -1.32
N LYS A 627 -16.75 19.99 -0.74
CA LYS A 627 -15.67 19.13 -1.27
C LYS A 627 -15.91 18.79 -2.74
N ILE A 628 -17.10 18.32 -3.05
CA ILE A 628 -17.41 17.84 -4.40
C ILE A 628 -17.48 19.01 -5.39
N THR A 629 -18.17 20.08 -5.02
CA THR A 629 -18.32 21.26 -5.87
C THR A 629 -16.97 21.90 -6.19
N VAL A 630 -16.13 22.11 -5.19
CA VAL A 630 -14.80 22.70 -5.37
C VAL A 630 -13.95 21.82 -6.30
N ALA A 631 -13.96 20.50 -6.11
CA ALA A 631 -13.18 19.58 -6.92
C ALA A 631 -13.63 19.59 -8.39
N ILE A 632 -14.94 19.61 -8.66
CA ILE A 632 -15.52 19.72 -10.01
C ILE A 632 -15.14 21.05 -10.67
N VAL A 633 -15.40 22.18 -10.00
CA VAL A 633 -15.16 23.52 -10.55
C VAL A 633 -13.67 23.75 -10.80
N PHE A 634 -12.81 23.27 -9.90
CA PHE A 634 -11.37 23.38 -10.06
C PHE A 634 -10.88 22.56 -11.27
N LEU A 635 -11.31 21.29 -11.40
CA LEU A 635 -10.93 20.45 -12.54
C LEU A 635 -11.43 21.05 -13.87
N LEU A 636 -12.73 21.38 -13.96
CA LEU A 636 -13.34 21.88 -15.19
C LEU A 636 -12.82 23.27 -15.57
N GLY A 637 -12.72 24.18 -14.60
CA GLY A 637 -12.23 25.53 -14.82
C GLY A 637 -10.77 25.55 -15.30
N LEU A 638 -9.91 24.72 -14.70
CA LEU A 638 -8.52 24.63 -15.12
C LEU A 638 -8.38 23.90 -16.46
N SER A 639 -9.15 22.85 -16.73
CA SER A 639 -9.14 22.13 -18.02
C SER A 639 -9.56 23.04 -19.17
N ALA A 640 -10.66 23.79 -19.00
CA ALA A 640 -11.15 24.76 -19.98
C ALA A 640 -10.11 25.84 -20.27
N LEU A 641 -9.43 26.35 -19.23
CA LEU A 641 -8.36 27.32 -19.38
C LEU A 641 -7.15 26.73 -20.12
N CYS A 642 -6.74 25.51 -19.78
CA CYS A 642 -5.61 24.84 -20.44
C CYS A 642 -5.91 24.54 -21.90
N GLN A 643 -7.14 24.13 -22.24
CA GLN A 643 -7.57 23.91 -23.62
C GLN A 643 -7.43 25.19 -24.45
N LYS A 644 -7.83 26.33 -23.88
CA LYS A 644 -7.71 27.63 -24.55
C LYS A 644 -6.24 28.06 -24.74
N LEU A 645 -5.40 27.80 -23.73
CA LEU A 645 -4.02 28.30 -23.69
C LEU A 645 -3.00 27.39 -24.39
N SER A 646 -3.29 26.10 -24.58
CA SER A 646 -2.30 25.10 -25.03
C SER A 646 -2.11 24.98 -26.55
N GLN A 647 -2.83 25.77 -27.35
CA GLN A 647 -2.79 25.68 -28.81
C GLN A 647 -1.37 25.96 -29.35
N GLY A 648 -0.72 24.93 -29.90
CA GLY A 648 0.60 25.04 -30.54
C GLY A 648 1.78 25.19 -29.58
N ILE A 649 1.60 24.98 -28.27
CA ILE A 649 2.67 25.13 -27.27
C ILE A 649 2.77 23.93 -26.32
N HIS A 650 3.97 23.71 -25.78
CA HIS A 650 4.18 22.77 -24.68
C HIS A 650 3.85 23.43 -23.34
N LEU A 651 2.71 23.06 -22.76
CA LEU A 651 2.19 23.64 -21.53
C LEU A 651 2.63 22.86 -20.28
N ALA A 652 3.30 23.55 -19.36
CA ALA A 652 3.70 23.06 -18.04
C ALA A 652 2.90 23.75 -16.92
N ILE A 653 2.33 22.99 -15.99
CA ILE A 653 1.41 23.51 -14.96
C ILE A 653 1.98 23.23 -13.56
N PRO A 654 2.83 24.12 -13.00
CA PRO A 654 3.26 23.99 -11.62
C PRO A 654 2.15 24.50 -10.67
N ILE A 655 1.63 23.59 -9.83
CA ILE A 655 0.56 23.86 -8.85
C ILE A 655 1.16 23.93 -7.44
N VAL A 656 1.08 25.10 -6.82
CA VAL A 656 1.57 25.30 -5.44
C VAL A 656 0.40 25.43 -4.49
N ARG A 657 0.35 24.58 -3.47
CA ARG A 657 -0.61 24.66 -2.38
C ARG A 657 0.02 25.29 -1.14
N VAL A 658 -0.62 26.31 -0.59
CA VAL A 658 -0.21 26.94 0.67
C VAL A 658 -0.95 26.31 1.86
N HIS A 659 -0.21 25.90 2.90
CA HIS A 659 -0.79 25.30 4.11
C HIS A 659 -1.24 26.38 5.10
N LYS A 660 -2.46 26.25 5.63
CA LYS A 660 -3.04 27.04 6.73
C LYS A 660 -2.81 26.39 8.11
N ALA A 661 -2.81 25.07 8.19
CA ALA A 661 -2.71 24.31 9.44
C ALA A 661 -1.51 23.33 9.46
N ALA A 662 -1.42 22.51 10.53
CA ALA A 662 -0.46 21.40 10.58
C ALA A 662 -0.84 20.31 9.57
N GLU A 663 0.11 19.46 9.17
CA GLU A 663 -0.11 18.41 8.15
C GLU A 663 -1.22 17.41 8.50
N ASN A 664 -1.57 17.26 9.77
CA ASN A 664 -2.60 16.32 10.25
C ASN A 664 -4.00 16.96 10.36
N ASP A 665 -4.20 18.16 9.79
CA ASP A 665 -5.52 18.80 9.74
C ASP A 665 -6.36 18.16 8.62
N PRO A 666 -7.61 17.70 8.90
CA PRO A 666 -8.47 17.09 7.89
C PRO A 666 -8.72 17.95 6.65
N ILE A 667 -8.64 19.28 6.80
CA ILE A 667 -8.75 20.21 5.67
C ILE A 667 -7.50 20.09 4.81
N GLU A 668 -6.30 20.08 5.40
CA GLU A 668 -5.04 19.94 4.67
C GLU A 668 -4.91 18.59 3.96
N GLU A 669 -5.45 17.51 4.55
CA GLU A 669 -5.55 16.20 3.92
C GLU A 669 -6.42 16.27 2.65
N TYR A 670 -7.61 16.89 2.75
CA TYR A 670 -8.49 17.09 1.61
C TYR A 670 -7.85 17.96 0.51
N LEU A 671 -7.20 19.08 0.87
CA LEU A 671 -6.54 19.94 -0.13
C LEU A 671 -5.42 19.20 -0.87
N ASN A 672 -4.65 18.38 -0.15
CA ASN A 672 -3.63 17.54 -0.75
C ASN A 672 -4.25 16.57 -1.76
N ALA A 673 -5.33 15.89 -1.36
CA ALA A 673 -6.02 14.91 -2.18
C ALA A 673 -6.60 15.50 -3.48
N VAL A 674 -7.24 16.67 -3.41
CA VAL A 674 -7.80 17.35 -4.59
C VAL A 674 -6.70 17.83 -5.54
N CYS A 675 -5.64 18.45 -5.02
CA CYS A 675 -4.52 18.90 -5.85
C CYS A 675 -3.83 17.71 -6.53
N ALA A 676 -3.62 16.61 -5.81
CA ALA A 676 -3.02 15.40 -6.36
C ALA A 676 -3.91 14.77 -7.45
N THR A 677 -5.22 14.69 -7.22
CA THR A 677 -6.20 14.18 -8.20
C THR A 677 -6.20 15.01 -9.47
N ILE A 678 -6.31 16.33 -9.37
CA ILE A 678 -6.33 17.23 -10.52
C ILE A 678 -5.01 17.18 -11.28
N THR A 679 -3.87 17.18 -10.57
CA THR A 679 -2.56 17.04 -11.19
C THR A 679 -2.46 15.73 -11.97
N PHE A 680 -2.97 14.63 -11.42
CA PHE A 680 -2.97 13.33 -12.10
C PHE A 680 -3.84 13.34 -13.36
N LEU A 681 -5.07 13.87 -13.29
CA LEU A 681 -5.99 13.91 -14.43
C LEU A 681 -5.53 14.85 -15.54
N LEU A 682 -4.93 16.00 -15.20
CA LEU A 682 -4.36 16.92 -16.20
C LEU A 682 -3.17 16.32 -16.94
N ASN A 683 -2.41 15.42 -16.31
CA ASN A 683 -1.25 14.76 -16.93
C ASN A 683 -1.63 13.78 -18.06
N GLU A 684 -2.91 13.58 -18.35
CA GLU A 684 -3.34 12.81 -19.52
C GLU A 684 -3.08 13.57 -20.84
N LYS A 685 -3.12 14.90 -20.79
CA LYS A 685 -2.96 15.80 -21.96
C LYS A 685 -1.87 16.84 -21.80
N TYR A 686 -1.69 17.35 -20.58
CA TYR A 686 -0.73 18.40 -20.26
C TYR A 686 0.41 17.85 -19.40
N THR A 687 1.36 18.69 -19.02
CA THR A 687 2.39 18.29 -18.06
C THR A 687 2.27 19.11 -16.78
N ALA A 688 1.84 18.48 -15.70
CA ALA A 688 1.52 19.12 -14.44
C ALA A 688 2.29 18.51 -13.26
N GLY A 689 2.63 19.33 -12.29
CA GLY A 689 3.18 18.88 -11.01
C GLY A 689 2.69 19.73 -9.86
N MET A 690 2.63 19.15 -8.67
CA MET A 690 2.16 19.85 -7.49
C MET A 690 3.13 19.80 -6.32
N GLN A 691 3.10 20.83 -5.48
CA GLN A 691 3.83 20.84 -4.22
C GLN A 691 3.11 21.66 -3.15
N GLY A 692 3.06 21.12 -1.93
CA GLY A 692 2.63 21.84 -0.74
C GLY A 692 3.76 22.62 -0.07
N ILE A 693 3.47 23.82 0.45
CA ILE A 693 4.40 24.60 1.26
C ILE A 693 3.72 25.23 2.48
N GLN A 694 4.30 25.01 3.66
CA GLN A 694 3.88 25.66 4.90
C GLN A 694 4.67 26.94 5.14
N LEU A 695 3.97 28.07 5.02
CA LEU A 695 4.52 29.41 5.18
C LEU A 695 4.05 30.09 6.49
N MET A 696 3.02 29.52 7.13
CA MET A 696 2.48 30.03 8.40
C MET A 696 3.41 29.66 9.57
N ASN A 697 3.61 30.60 10.51
CA ASN A 697 4.42 30.48 11.74
C ASN A 697 5.95 30.63 11.58
N LEU A 698 6.41 31.47 10.65
CA LEU A 698 7.84 31.77 10.49
C LEU A 698 8.29 32.98 11.33
N ASN A 699 9.11 32.75 12.36
CA ASN A 699 9.78 33.80 13.14
C ASN A 699 11.08 34.25 12.40
N GLY A 700 11.67 35.41 12.74
CA GLY A 700 12.89 35.92 12.08
C GLY A 700 14.08 34.94 12.01
N TYR A 701 14.28 34.08 13.02
CA TYR A 701 15.29 33.00 13.02
C TYR A 701 15.00 31.86 12.02
N GLN A 702 13.76 31.75 11.53
CA GLN A 702 13.28 30.69 10.63
C GLN A 702 13.34 31.11 9.14
N GLN A 703 13.87 32.30 8.82
CA GLN A 703 14.09 32.70 7.42
C GLN A 703 15.12 31.81 6.69
N LYS A 704 16.18 31.37 7.38
CA LYS A 704 17.13 30.39 6.80
C LYS A 704 16.45 29.04 6.54
N SER A 705 15.56 28.57 7.41
CA SER A 705 14.81 27.33 7.18
C SER A 705 13.77 27.47 6.06
N LEU A 706 13.22 28.67 5.84
CA LEU A 706 12.34 28.97 4.70
C LEU A 706 13.05 28.77 3.35
N GLN A 707 14.27 29.28 3.18
CA GLN A 707 15.02 29.10 1.92
C GLN A 707 15.28 27.61 1.61
N TYR A 708 15.65 26.82 2.62
CA TYR A 708 15.79 25.37 2.46
C TYR A 708 14.46 24.70 2.09
N LYS A 709 13.35 25.08 2.75
CA LYS A 709 12.01 24.57 2.44
C LYS A 709 11.61 24.90 1.00
N ILE A 710 11.79 26.14 0.55
CA ILE A 710 11.48 26.57 -0.83
C ILE A 710 12.34 25.84 -1.85
N THR A 711 13.64 25.66 -1.57
CA THR A 711 14.55 24.95 -2.49
C THR A 711 14.14 23.48 -2.67
N ASN A 712 13.76 22.80 -1.58
CA ASN A 712 13.22 21.44 -1.64
C ASN A 712 11.88 21.42 -2.38
N ALA A 713 10.97 22.33 -2.02
CA ALA A 713 9.65 22.40 -2.63
C ALA A 713 9.73 22.65 -4.15
N ARG A 714 10.59 23.56 -4.60
CA ARG A 714 10.86 23.81 -6.03
C ARG A 714 11.39 22.57 -6.74
N SER A 715 12.29 21.81 -6.11
CA SER A 715 12.84 20.58 -6.69
C SER A 715 11.75 19.52 -6.94
N SER A 716 10.79 19.39 -6.02
CA SER A 716 9.62 18.51 -6.19
C SER A 716 8.61 19.06 -7.20
N LEU A 717 8.32 20.37 -7.13
CA LEU A 717 7.35 21.04 -8.00
C LEU A 717 7.66 20.84 -9.47
N TYR A 718 8.93 20.94 -9.86
CA TYR A 718 9.39 20.80 -11.25
C TYR A 718 9.91 19.39 -11.60
N ALA A 719 9.68 18.39 -10.75
CA ALA A 719 10.16 17.03 -10.99
C ALA A 719 9.54 16.38 -12.25
N PHE A 720 8.40 16.91 -12.72
CA PHE A 720 7.70 16.48 -13.93
C PHE A 720 8.42 16.85 -15.24
N LEU A 721 9.28 17.87 -15.22
CA LEU A 721 9.96 18.31 -16.42
C LEU A 721 10.95 17.23 -16.92
N PRO A 722 11.09 17.08 -18.26
CA PRO A 722 12.05 16.16 -18.83
C PRO A 722 13.48 16.43 -18.36
N LYS A 723 14.21 15.33 -18.10
CA LYS A 723 15.63 15.38 -17.70
C LYS A 723 16.47 14.69 -18.76
N THR A 724 17.61 15.29 -19.07
CA THR A 724 18.61 14.68 -19.94
C THR A 724 19.72 14.09 -19.09
N PHE A 725 20.14 12.89 -19.47
CA PHE A 725 21.21 12.12 -18.84
C PHE A 725 22.31 11.90 -19.85
N SER A 726 23.56 12.24 -19.48
CA SER A 726 24.72 11.91 -20.29
C SER A 726 25.80 11.18 -19.48
N ALA A 727 26.29 10.08 -20.04
CA ALA A 727 27.27 9.20 -19.42
C ALA A 727 28.23 8.60 -20.46
N PRO A 728 29.55 8.68 -20.25
CA PRO A 728 30.52 8.02 -21.14
C PRO A 728 30.31 6.50 -21.17
N GLY A 729 30.28 5.90 -22.36
CA GLY A 729 30.10 4.45 -22.55
C GLY A 729 28.65 3.95 -22.48
N PHE A 730 27.68 4.87 -22.40
CA PHE A 730 26.27 4.54 -22.50
C PHE A 730 25.92 4.19 -23.96
N ALA A 731 25.51 2.95 -24.23
CA ALA A 731 25.14 2.47 -25.56
C ALA A 731 23.75 1.79 -25.48
N PRO A 732 22.67 2.58 -25.43
CA PRO A 732 21.32 2.05 -25.26
C PRO A 732 20.92 1.22 -26.48
N ALA A 733 20.30 0.06 -26.23
CA ALA A 733 19.79 -0.85 -27.25
C ALA A 733 18.47 -0.39 -27.88
N PHE A 734 17.76 0.55 -27.23
CA PHE A 734 16.45 1.03 -27.66
C PHE A 734 16.51 2.50 -28.04
N ASP A 735 15.83 2.87 -29.13
CA ASP A 735 15.63 4.27 -29.49
C ASP A 735 14.59 4.93 -28.58
N LYS A 736 13.49 4.20 -28.29
CA LYS A 736 12.43 4.60 -27.35
C LYS A 736 12.04 3.43 -26.46
N LEU A 737 11.92 3.67 -25.16
CA LEU A 737 11.34 2.73 -24.19
C LEU A 737 10.25 3.45 -23.39
N ALA A 738 9.10 2.80 -23.22
CA ALA A 738 8.11 3.22 -22.23
C ALA A 738 8.19 2.36 -20.96
N ILE A 739 8.00 2.97 -19.80
CA ILE A 739 7.65 2.26 -18.57
C ILE A 739 6.17 2.53 -18.31
N VAL A 740 5.33 1.50 -18.41
CA VAL A 740 3.89 1.58 -18.16
C VAL A 740 3.63 1.04 -16.76
N ILE A 741 3.15 1.90 -15.88
CA ILE A 741 2.82 1.55 -14.49
C ILE A 741 1.31 1.50 -14.34
N VAL A 742 0.76 0.42 -13.79
CA VAL A 742 -0.69 0.24 -13.64
C VAL A 742 -1.10 -0.33 -12.27
N THR A 743 -2.23 0.15 -11.77
CA THR A 743 -2.91 -0.38 -10.57
C THR A 743 -4.42 -0.17 -10.66
N SER A 744 -5.14 -0.71 -9.68
CA SER A 744 -6.56 -0.44 -9.51
C SER A 744 -6.96 -0.33 -8.04
N ARG A 745 -8.06 0.36 -7.76
CA ARG A 745 -8.67 0.51 -6.44
C ARG A 745 -10.18 0.43 -6.54
N VAL A 746 -10.84 -0.04 -5.48
CA VAL A 746 -12.30 -0.10 -5.42
C VAL A 746 -12.90 1.31 -5.49
N ALA A 747 -13.79 1.51 -6.45
CA ALA A 747 -14.54 2.73 -6.68
C ALA A 747 -16.00 2.58 -6.21
N GLY A 748 -16.58 1.37 -6.32
CA GLY A 748 -17.94 1.09 -5.88
C GLY A 748 -18.10 -0.36 -5.43
N LYS A 749 -18.58 -0.56 -4.20
CA LYS A 749 -18.84 -1.90 -3.64
C LYS A 749 -19.94 -1.89 -2.58
N ARG A 750 -20.92 -2.79 -2.72
CA ARG A 750 -21.89 -3.10 -1.66
C ARG A 750 -21.30 -4.11 -0.67
N ARG A 751 -21.70 -4.06 0.60
CA ARG A 751 -21.15 -4.93 1.67
C ARG A 751 -21.27 -6.43 1.38
N ASN A 752 -22.35 -6.84 0.70
CA ASN A 752 -22.64 -8.24 0.42
C ASN A 752 -22.50 -8.61 -1.08
N GLN A 753 -21.91 -7.72 -1.89
CA GLN A 753 -21.72 -7.96 -3.32
C GLN A 753 -20.43 -8.77 -3.56
N ASP A 754 -20.45 -9.65 -4.57
CA ASP A 754 -19.24 -10.34 -5.00
C ASP A 754 -18.17 -9.31 -5.39
N ASP A 755 -16.94 -9.55 -4.96
CA ASP A 755 -15.82 -8.67 -5.23
C ASP A 755 -15.55 -8.54 -6.75
N ASN A 756 -15.86 -9.57 -7.55
CA ASN A 756 -15.75 -9.52 -9.01
C ASN A 756 -16.74 -8.56 -9.68
N ASP A 757 -17.86 -8.27 -9.02
CA ASP A 757 -18.87 -7.32 -9.50
C ASP A 757 -18.63 -5.91 -8.95
N SER A 758 -17.59 -5.73 -8.14
CA SER A 758 -17.20 -4.39 -7.67
C SER A 758 -16.70 -3.53 -8.82
N LEU A 759 -17.06 -2.25 -8.78
CA LEU A 759 -16.50 -1.24 -9.67
C LEU A 759 -15.13 -0.84 -9.14
N VAL A 760 -14.17 -0.79 -10.05
CA VAL A 760 -12.78 -0.43 -9.75
C VAL A 760 -12.35 0.70 -10.66
N ASN A 761 -11.56 1.60 -10.10
CA ASN A 761 -10.86 2.63 -10.85
C ASN A 761 -9.48 2.08 -11.19
N LEU A 762 -9.24 1.80 -12.48
CA LEU A 762 -7.95 1.45 -13.05
C LEU A 762 -7.21 2.74 -13.39
N PHE A 763 -5.96 2.87 -12.97
CA PHE A 763 -5.17 4.06 -13.28
C PHE A 763 -3.67 3.77 -13.32
N GLY A 764 -2.95 4.62 -14.04
CA GLY A 764 -1.54 4.43 -14.28
C GLY A 764 -0.83 5.62 -14.92
N ARG A 765 0.48 5.46 -15.12
CA ARG A 765 1.36 6.47 -15.71
C ARG A 765 2.34 5.82 -16.67
N VAL A 766 2.64 6.52 -17.75
CA VAL A 766 3.72 6.19 -18.67
C VAL A 766 4.89 7.13 -18.43
N ILE A 767 6.07 6.53 -18.33
CA ILE A 767 7.35 7.22 -18.34
C ILE A 767 8.01 6.93 -19.68
N LEU A 768 8.46 7.96 -20.38
CA LEU A 768 9.13 7.80 -21.67
C LEU A 768 10.62 8.03 -21.52
N LEU A 769 11.41 7.14 -22.12
CA LEU A 769 12.83 7.35 -22.37
C LEU A 769 13.09 7.37 -23.86
N GLU A 770 13.77 8.42 -24.33
CA GLU A 770 14.11 8.62 -25.73
C GLU A 770 15.61 8.87 -25.87
N ARG A 771 16.21 8.20 -26.86
CA ARG A 771 17.60 8.42 -27.25
C ARG A 771 17.69 9.67 -28.12
N LEU A 772 18.36 10.70 -27.62
CA LEU A 772 18.61 11.92 -28.40
C LEU A 772 19.85 11.76 -29.29
N ASP A 773 20.89 11.09 -28.78
CA ASP A 773 22.13 10.82 -29.50
C ASP A 773 22.84 9.56 -28.95
N GLN A 774 24.10 9.32 -29.34
CA GLN A 774 24.82 8.14 -28.90
C GLN A 774 25.06 8.04 -27.39
N GLN A 775 25.10 9.16 -26.66
CA GLN A 775 25.47 9.24 -25.23
C GLN A 775 24.42 9.94 -24.36
N THR A 776 23.38 10.51 -24.96
CA THR A 776 22.36 11.29 -24.26
C THR A 776 20.97 10.63 -24.35
N LEU A 777 20.36 10.45 -23.18
CA LEU A 777 18.95 10.07 -23.05
C LEU A 777 18.12 11.22 -22.50
N GLN A 778 16.89 11.33 -22.95
CA GLN A 778 15.86 12.13 -22.30
C GLN A 778 14.88 11.21 -21.56
N LEU A 779 14.57 11.56 -20.32
CA LEU A 779 13.54 10.91 -19.50
C LEU A 779 12.41 11.89 -19.22
N SER A 780 11.21 11.52 -19.63
CA SER A 780 9.96 12.22 -19.34
C SER A 780 9.16 11.42 -18.33
N SER A 781 9.30 11.76 -17.03
CA SER A 781 8.72 11.01 -15.91
C SER A 781 7.19 11.10 -15.81
N HIS A 782 6.60 12.13 -16.44
CA HIS A 782 5.16 12.38 -16.50
C HIS A 782 4.76 12.54 -17.97
N PHE A 783 5.08 11.53 -18.79
CA PHE A 783 4.82 11.61 -20.22
C PHE A 783 3.31 11.57 -20.51
N LEU A 784 2.59 10.62 -19.91
CA LEU A 784 1.13 10.62 -19.87
C LEU A 784 0.60 9.85 -18.65
N THR A 785 -0.57 10.21 -18.16
CA THR A 785 -1.36 9.40 -17.22
C THR A 785 -2.62 8.87 -17.90
N PHE A 786 -3.18 7.79 -17.35
CA PHE A 786 -4.45 7.21 -17.80
C PHE A 786 -5.27 6.74 -16.59
N ALA A 787 -6.58 6.83 -16.68
CA ALA A 787 -7.49 6.33 -15.66
C ALA A 787 -8.89 6.04 -16.24
N GLU A 788 -9.50 4.94 -15.83
CA GLU A 788 -10.86 4.54 -16.23
C GLU A 788 -11.55 3.82 -15.07
N ASN A 789 -12.89 3.83 -15.04
CA ASN A 789 -13.66 3.02 -14.13
C ASN A 789 -14.25 1.84 -14.89
N ASP A 790 -14.05 0.61 -14.43
CA ASP A 790 -14.57 -0.60 -15.07
C ASP A 790 -14.97 -1.62 -13.99
N TYR A 791 -15.65 -2.70 -14.37
CA TYR A 791 -15.90 -3.80 -13.44
C TYR A 791 -14.63 -4.61 -13.20
N LYS A 792 -14.47 -5.15 -11.98
CA LYS A 792 -13.28 -5.92 -11.61
C LYS A 792 -13.04 -7.11 -12.53
N HIS A 793 -14.11 -7.83 -12.91
CA HIS A 793 -14.00 -8.96 -13.84
C HIS A 793 -13.61 -8.53 -15.27
N GLU A 794 -13.99 -7.33 -15.72
CA GLU A 794 -13.60 -6.80 -17.03
C GLU A 794 -12.11 -6.48 -17.05
N ILE A 795 -11.59 -5.75 -16.06
CA ILE A 795 -10.16 -5.37 -16.04
C ILE A 795 -9.20 -6.56 -15.89
N ASN A 796 -9.66 -7.67 -15.32
CA ASN A 796 -8.85 -8.88 -15.15
C ASN A 796 -8.69 -9.66 -16.46
N ASN A 797 -9.62 -9.50 -17.40
CA ASN A 797 -9.64 -10.24 -18.66
C ASN A 797 -9.31 -9.35 -19.86
N HIS A 798 -9.84 -8.13 -19.89
CA HIS A 798 -9.73 -7.18 -21.00
C HIS A 798 -9.73 -5.71 -20.49
N PRO A 799 -8.63 -5.22 -19.90
CA PRO A 799 -8.53 -3.84 -19.44
C PRO A 799 -8.39 -2.87 -20.62
N LYS A 800 -9.51 -2.47 -21.22
CA LYS A 800 -9.56 -1.69 -22.47
C LYS A 800 -8.70 -0.42 -22.45
N MET A 801 -8.85 0.44 -21.43
CA MET A 801 -8.06 1.69 -21.33
C MET A 801 -6.54 1.44 -21.37
N LEU A 802 -6.10 0.34 -20.75
CA LEU A 802 -4.70 -0.03 -20.72
C LEU A 802 -4.21 -0.54 -22.08
N ILE A 803 -5.01 -1.37 -22.74
CA ILE A 803 -4.76 -1.87 -24.09
C ILE A 803 -4.70 -0.69 -25.08
N ASP A 804 -5.67 0.21 -25.04
CA ASP A 804 -5.72 1.42 -25.87
C ASP A 804 -4.51 2.32 -25.64
N THR A 805 -4.04 2.43 -24.39
CA THR A 805 -2.82 3.18 -24.07
C THR A 805 -1.59 2.53 -24.68
N VAL A 806 -1.43 1.21 -24.58
CA VAL A 806 -0.29 0.48 -25.19
C VAL A 806 -0.32 0.59 -26.71
N HIS A 807 -1.49 0.45 -27.32
CA HIS A 807 -1.69 0.64 -28.76
C HIS A 807 -1.29 2.04 -29.19
N ARG A 808 -1.74 3.08 -28.48
CA ARG A 808 -1.34 4.47 -28.72
C ARG A 808 0.17 4.67 -28.64
N LEU A 809 0.85 4.07 -27.67
CA LEU A 809 2.32 4.13 -27.55
C LEU A 809 3.02 3.51 -28.78
N TYR A 810 2.49 2.42 -29.32
CA TYR A 810 3.06 1.77 -30.50
C TYR A 810 2.75 2.53 -31.80
N ASP A 811 1.47 2.90 -32.00
CA ASP A 811 0.95 3.46 -33.24
C ASP A 811 1.33 4.95 -33.41
N ASP A 812 1.10 5.77 -32.37
CA ASP A 812 1.28 7.23 -32.46
C ASP A 812 2.71 7.68 -32.10
N TYR A 813 3.36 6.97 -31.18
CA TYR A 813 4.67 7.38 -30.63
C TYR A 813 5.85 6.52 -31.12
N GLY A 814 5.58 5.45 -31.87
CA GLY A 814 6.59 4.58 -32.47
C GLY A 814 7.37 3.75 -31.44
N ILE A 815 6.78 3.44 -30.29
CA ILE A 815 7.43 2.68 -29.22
C ILE A 815 7.32 1.19 -29.49
N ARG A 816 8.44 0.46 -29.37
CA ARG A 816 8.50 -0.99 -29.61
C ARG A 816 8.81 -1.81 -28.36
N ASP A 817 9.26 -1.15 -27.31
CA ASP A 817 9.73 -1.80 -26.09
C ASP A 817 9.05 -1.15 -24.87
N ILE A 818 8.36 -1.97 -24.08
CA ILE A 818 7.61 -1.53 -22.89
C ILE A 818 8.02 -2.33 -21.67
N LEU A 819 8.61 -1.65 -20.68
CA LEU A 819 8.74 -2.19 -19.33
C LEU A 819 7.41 -2.02 -18.59
N TYR A 820 6.73 -3.12 -18.31
CA TYR A 820 5.39 -3.13 -17.76
C TYR A 820 5.41 -3.42 -16.27
N ILE A 821 5.05 -2.44 -15.44
CA ILE A 821 5.12 -2.53 -13.97
C ILE A 821 3.72 -2.54 -13.36
N ALA A 822 3.40 -3.60 -12.63
CA ALA A 822 2.18 -3.67 -11.82
C ALA A 822 2.48 -4.16 -10.39
N LYS A 823 1.45 -4.19 -9.54
CA LYS A 823 1.57 -4.70 -8.17
C LYS A 823 2.02 -6.17 -8.20
N ALA A 824 2.92 -6.53 -7.29
CA ALA A 824 3.54 -7.84 -7.27
C ALA A 824 2.52 -9.00 -7.16
N PRO A 825 2.53 -9.96 -8.11
CA PRO A 825 1.65 -11.12 -8.06
C PRO A 825 2.08 -12.07 -6.93
N PHE A 826 1.17 -12.92 -6.46
CA PHE A 826 1.42 -14.00 -5.48
C PHE A 826 1.92 -13.61 -4.07
N THR A 827 2.16 -12.32 -3.78
CA THR A 827 2.91 -11.89 -2.58
C THR A 827 2.23 -12.06 -1.20
N SER A 828 0.97 -12.50 -1.13
CA SER A 828 0.25 -12.66 0.15
C SER A 828 -0.13 -14.09 0.54
N ASN A 829 -0.09 -15.06 -0.39
CA ASN A 829 -0.71 -16.38 -0.20
C ASN A 829 0.28 -17.50 -0.54
N LEU A 830 0.11 -18.67 0.08
CA LEU A 830 0.90 -19.87 -0.25
C LEU A 830 0.36 -20.57 -1.52
N ASN A 831 -0.92 -20.30 -1.85
CA ASN A 831 -1.64 -20.82 -3.02
C ASN A 831 -1.63 -22.36 -3.13
N LEU A 832 -1.44 -23.08 -2.02
CA LEU A 832 -1.27 -24.54 -1.93
C LEU A 832 -2.32 -25.34 -2.72
N THR A 833 -3.54 -24.83 -2.80
CA THR A 833 -4.68 -25.47 -3.48
C THR A 833 -4.98 -24.90 -4.88
N GLN A 834 -4.25 -23.86 -5.32
CA GLN A 834 -4.50 -23.19 -6.60
C GLN A 834 -4.05 -24.05 -7.80
N LYS A 835 -4.99 -24.39 -8.68
CA LYS A 835 -4.76 -25.18 -9.90
C LYS A 835 -4.33 -24.36 -11.13
N ASN A 836 -4.64 -23.05 -11.18
CA ASN A 836 -4.28 -22.18 -12.30
C ASN A 836 -3.49 -20.92 -11.83
N PRO A 837 -2.16 -20.84 -12.10
CA PRO A 837 -1.33 -19.71 -11.68
C PRO A 837 -1.68 -18.39 -12.40
N GLN A 838 -2.29 -18.43 -13.59
CA GLN A 838 -2.63 -17.23 -14.37
C GLN A 838 -3.63 -16.32 -13.65
N GLN A 839 -4.54 -16.90 -12.85
CA GLN A 839 -5.56 -16.12 -12.11
C GLN A 839 -4.95 -15.16 -11.08
N ALA A 840 -3.77 -15.46 -10.55
CA ALA A 840 -3.11 -14.63 -9.54
C ALA A 840 -2.17 -13.56 -10.14
N LEU A 841 -2.04 -13.51 -11.46
CA LEU A 841 -1.23 -12.53 -12.19
C LEU A 841 -1.97 -11.22 -12.50
N TYR A 842 -3.31 -11.22 -12.47
CA TYR A 842 -4.15 -10.06 -12.80
C TYR A 842 -3.71 -9.38 -14.12
N PHE A 843 -3.22 -8.15 -14.03
CA PHE A 843 -2.69 -7.33 -15.11
C PHE A 843 -1.48 -7.95 -15.84
N MET A 844 -0.77 -8.89 -15.23
CA MET A 844 0.35 -9.62 -15.84
C MET A 844 -0.06 -10.99 -16.38
N SER A 845 -1.35 -11.31 -16.43
CA SER A 845 -1.83 -12.56 -17.01
C SER A 845 -1.51 -12.63 -18.50
N GLU A 846 -1.32 -13.85 -19.01
CA GLU A 846 -1.03 -14.09 -20.41
C GLU A 846 -2.10 -13.50 -21.33
N THR A 847 -3.37 -13.66 -20.97
CA THR A 847 -4.51 -13.11 -21.71
C THR A 847 -4.38 -11.60 -21.91
N VAL A 848 -4.10 -10.86 -20.83
CA VAL A 848 -3.99 -9.40 -20.91
C VAL A 848 -2.77 -8.97 -21.73
N LEU A 849 -1.63 -9.64 -21.57
CA LEU A 849 -0.41 -9.32 -22.33
C LEU A 849 -0.55 -9.63 -23.82
N GLN A 850 -1.23 -10.72 -24.19
CA GLN A 850 -1.51 -11.07 -25.58
C GLN A 850 -2.45 -10.05 -26.23
N GLU A 851 -3.49 -9.61 -25.52
CA GLU A 851 -4.39 -8.56 -26.01
C GLU A 851 -3.64 -7.24 -26.29
N MET A 852 -2.71 -6.84 -25.42
CA MET A 852 -1.85 -5.66 -25.65
C MET A 852 -0.94 -5.82 -26.88
N MET A 853 -0.50 -7.04 -27.18
CA MET A 853 0.39 -7.35 -28.31
C MET A 853 -0.36 -7.65 -29.61
N ASN A 854 -1.69 -7.69 -29.57
CA ASN A 854 -2.52 -8.10 -30.69
C ASN A 854 -2.23 -7.24 -31.93
N ASN A 855 -2.01 -7.91 -33.08
CA ASN A 855 -1.62 -7.30 -34.35
C ASN A 855 -0.33 -6.43 -34.33
N ARG A 856 0.54 -6.59 -33.31
CA ARG A 856 1.78 -5.81 -33.15
C ARG A 856 2.99 -6.72 -32.87
N PRO A 857 3.49 -7.48 -33.86
CA PRO A 857 4.53 -8.49 -33.67
C PRO A 857 5.88 -7.94 -33.20
N GLU A 858 6.16 -6.66 -33.50
CA GLU A 858 7.38 -5.96 -33.08
C GLU A 858 7.32 -5.45 -31.63
N LEU A 859 6.13 -5.39 -31.03
CA LEU A 859 5.97 -4.92 -29.66
C LEU A 859 6.52 -5.94 -28.67
N ASN A 860 7.43 -5.51 -27.81
CA ASN A 860 8.00 -6.30 -26.73
C ASN A 860 7.50 -5.75 -25.40
N ILE A 861 6.86 -6.61 -24.60
CA ILE A 861 6.40 -6.26 -23.26
C ILE A 861 7.22 -7.05 -22.24
N TYR A 862 7.81 -6.33 -21.29
CA TYR A 862 8.68 -6.86 -20.24
C TYR A 862 7.95 -6.75 -18.90
N PRO A 863 7.20 -7.77 -18.46
CA PRO A 863 6.47 -7.72 -17.20
C PRO A 863 7.43 -7.69 -16.01
N ALA A 864 7.22 -6.76 -15.10
CA ALA A 864 8.02 -6.60 -13.89
C ALA A 864 7.16 -6.11 -12.72
N PHE A 865 7.63 -6.36 -11.51
CA PHE A 865 7.12 -5.76 -10.28
C PHE A 865 8.28 -5.47 -9.36
N TYR A 866 7.99 -4.77 -8.26
CA TYR A 866 8.98 -4.52 -7.23
C TYR A 866 8.49 -4.92 -5.84
N GLY A 867 9.45 -5.26 -4.99
CA GLY A 867 9.30 -5.43 -3.55
C GLY A 867 10.32 -4.57 -2.80
N LYS A 868 10.19 -4.53 -1.48
CA LYS A 868 11.20 -3.94 -0.59
C LYS A 868 11.57 -4.97 0.45
N TYR A 869 12.86 -5.07 0.76
CA TYR A 869 13.34 -5.96 1.82
C TYR A 869 14.38 -5.25 2.70
N PRO A 870 14.51 -5.65 3.96
CA PRO A 870 15.42 -4.99 4.89
C PRO A 870 16.86 -5.47 4.74
N ALA A 871 17.81 -4.54 4.82
CA ALA A 871 19.24 -4.82 4.89
C ALA A 871 19.95 -3.88 5.86
N LYS A 872 21.00 -4.38 6.53
CA LYS A 872 21.87 -3.59 7.39
C LYS A 872 23.05 -3.05 6.59
N MET A 873 23.26 -1.73 6.59
CA MET A 873 24.43 -1.11 5.95
C MET A 873 25.56 -0.84 6.96
N PHE A 874 26.82 -1.10 6.56
CA PHE A 874 28.01 -1.02 7.44
C PHE A 874 28.78 0.31 7.39
N GLY A 875 28.34 1.33 6.62
CA GLY A 875 28.88 2.70 6.66
C GLY A 875 29.05 3.39 5.29
N GLY A 876 29.06 4.74 5.25
CA GLY A 876 29.48 5.58 4.12
C GLY A 876 28.48 6.66 3.66
N SER A 877 28.65 7.91 4.11
CA SER A 877 27.96 9.12 3.61
C SER A 877 28.40 9.55 2.19
N GLN A 878 29.08 8.66 1.45
CA GLN A 878 29.59 8.87 0.09
C GLN A 878 29.06 7.83 -0.92
N LEU A 879 28.07 7.01 -0.52
CA LEU A 879 27.44 6.02 -1.38
C LEU A 879 26.20 6.64 -2.03
N ASN A 880 26.43 7.36 -3.13
CA ASN A 880 25.44 8.26 -3.75
C ASN A 880 24.32 7.49 -4.48
N ALA A 881 24.64 6.32 -5.04
CA ALA A 881 23.69 5.45 -5.75
C ALA A 881 24.28 4.04 -5.94
N ILE A 882 23.65 3.02 -5.36
CA ILE A 882 24.07 1.61 -5.48
C ILE A 882 22.98 0.80 -6.17
N TYR A 883 23.38 0.00 -7.16
CA TYR A 883 22.55 -1.05 -7.72
C TYR A 883 23.30 -2.39 -7.77
N ILE A 884 22.56 -3.49 -7.73
CA ILE A 884 23.06 -4.86 -7.87
C ILE A 884 22.37 -5.49 -9.05
N ASP A 885 23.15 -5.90 -10.04
CA ASP A 885 22.71 -6.57 -11.26
C ASP A 885 23.10 -8.06 -11.29
N ASP A 886 23.84 -8.57 -10.29
CA ASP A 886 24.33 -9.96 -10.22
C ASP A 886 23.36 -10.93 -9.52
N VAL A 887 22.23 -11.12 -10.17
CA VAL A 887 21.07 -11.93 -9.79
C VAL A 887 21.36 -13.39 -9.45
N PRO A 888 22.22 -14.12 -10.19
CA PRO A 888 22.43 -15.56 -9.93
C PRO A 888 23.10 -15.88 -8.60
N SER A 889 23.56 -14.85 -7.88
CA SER A 889 24.15 -14.98 -6.56
C SER A 889 23.13 -15.08 -5.44
N ILE A 890 21.98 -14.40 -5.61
CA ILE A 890 20.85 -14.50 -4.69
C ILE A 890 20.19 -15.87 -4.89
N GLN A 891 20.09 -16.29 -6.16
CA GLN A 891 19.60 -17.60 -6.59
C GLN A 891 20.60 -18.75 -6.40
N LYS A 892 21.87 -18.49 -6.05
CA LYS A 892 22.94 -19.52 -6.01
C LYS A 892 22.63 -20.68 -5.06
N HIS A 893 21.80 -20.43 -4.05
CA HIS A 893 21.38 -21.40 -3.05
C HIS A 893 20.12 -22.19 -3.46
N LEU A 894 19.61 -21.97 -4.67
CA LEU A 894 18.49 -22.69 -5.24
C LEU A 894 19.01 -23.60 -6.38
N GLN A 895 18.86 -24.92 -6.21
CA GLN A 895 19.01 -25.87 -7.31
C GLN A 895 17.72 -25.83 -8.14
N MET A 896 17.80 -25.59 -9.45
CA MET A 896 16.62 -25.31 -10.29
C MET A 896 16.59 -26.12 -11.58
N ASP A 897 15.40 -26.58 -11.96
CA ASP A 897 15.08 -27.00 -13.33
C ASP A 897 14.21 -25.91 -14.00
N ARG A 898 14.85 -25.04 -14.77
CA ARG A 898 14.18 -23.92 -15.45
C ARG A 898 13.17 -24.36 -16.53
N GLN A 899 13.19 -25.61 -16.95
CA GLN A 899 12.27 -26.11 -17.99
C GLN A 899 10.91 -26.52 -17.40
N SER A 900 10.85 -26.89 -16.12
CA SER A 900 9.63 -27.42 -15.50
C SER A 900 9.07 -26.59 -14.34
N GLU A 901 9.84 -25.62 -13.82
CA GLU A 901 9.45 -24.84 -12.64
C GLU A 901 9.06 -23.41 -13.01
N SER A 902 7.87 -22.95 -12.60
CA SER A 902 7.46 -21.56 -12.70
C SER A 902 8.06 -20.74 -11.57
N GLN A 903 8.53 -19.52 -11.84
CA GLN A 903 9.33 -18.77 -10.87
C GLN A 903 9.18 -17.25 -10.99
N ILE A 904 9.33 -16.59 -9.84
CA ILE A 904 9.61 -15.16 -9.72
C ILE A 904 11.12 -14.97 -9.69
N VAL A 905 11.66 -14.21 -10.64
CA VAL A 905 13.09 -13.94 -10.78
C VAL A 905 13.39 -12.49 -10.46
N THR A 906 14.02 -12.23 -9.31
CA THR A 906 14.61 -10.90 -9.02
C THR A 906 15.70 -10.62 -10.06
N PHE A 907 15.64 -9.52 -10.81
CA PHE A 907 16.64 -9.18 -11.83
C PHE A 907 17.49 -7.93 -11.52
N LEU A 908 17.10 -7.13 -10.52
CA LEU A 908 17.80 -5.88 -10.12
C LEU A 908 17.46 -5.52 -8.67
N ASN A 909 18.47 -5.17 -7.86
CA ASN A 909 18.25 -4.55 -6.55
C ASN A 909 18.84 -3.13 -6.50
N ILE A 910 18.12 -2.20 -5.87
CA ILE A 910 18.54 -0.81 -5.69
C ILE A 910 18.51 -0.47 -4.20
N ALA A 911 19.60 0.13 -3.72
CA ALA A 911 19.73 0.55 -2.33
C ALA A 911 20.26 1.99 -2.23
N ASN A 912 19.83 2.73 -1.21
CA ASN A 912 20.39 4.04 -0.90
C ASN A 912 21.07 4.05 0.48
N GLY A 913 22.23 4.70 0.56
CA GLY A 913 23.06 4.77 1.78
C GLY A 913 22.57 5.75 2.84
N PHE A 914 21.31 6.18 2.79
CA PHE A 914 20.85 7.39 3.47
C PHE A 914 20.85 7.22 5.00
N LYS A 915 21.60 8.08 5.70
CA LYS A 915 21.49 8.26 7.17
C LYS A 915 20.83 9.61 7.45
N VAL A 916 19.78 9.62 8.25
CA VAL A 916 19.05 10.86 8.60
C VAL A 916 19.91 11.72 9.53
N ARG A 917 20.29 12.92 9.08
CA ARG A 917 20.96 13.92 9.93
C ARG A 917 19.94 14.69 10.76
N VAL A 918 20.06 14.65 12.09
CA VAL A 918 19.23 15.44 13.01
C VAL A 918 20.14 16.40 13.77
N LYS A 919 19.86 17.71 13.69
CA LYS A 919 20.63 18.78 14.38
C LYS A 919 22.15 18.73 14.12
N GLY A 920 22.56 18.46 12.88
CA GLY A 920 23.98 18.43 12.50
C GLY A 920 24.76 17.21 12.98
N LYS A 921 24.13 16.26 13.68
CA LYS A 921 24.71 14.95 13.99
C LYS A 921 24.05 13.87 13.13
N GLU A 922 24.84 12.95 12.60
CA GLU A 922 24.31 11.73 11.98
C GLU A 922 23.74 10.86 13.09
N ILE A 923 22.41 10.69 13.12
CA ILE A 923 21.73 9.77 14.03
C ILE A 923 21.14 8.66 13.17
N GLU A 924 21.48 7.41 13.48
CA GLU A 924 20.85 6.26 12.85
C GLU A 924 19.40 6.14 13.34
N LYS A 925 18.46 6.74 12.60
CA LYS A 925 17.02 6.72 12.96
C LYS A 925 16.45 5.29 12.90
N ASN A 926 16.93 4.46 11.96
CA ASN A 926 16.52 3.08 11.74
C ASN A 926 17.76 2.17 11.67
N PHE A 927 17.70 1.00 12.32
CA PHE A 927 18.81 0.02 12.29
C PHE A 927 18.91 -0.73 10.95
N PHE A 928 17.76 -1.01 10.32
CA PHE A 928 17.69 -1.59 8.98
C PHE A 928 17.32 -0.51 7.96
N ASN A 929 18.00 -0.54 6.82
CA ASN A 929 17.65 0.21 5.62
C ASN A 929 16.80 -0.68 4.69
N ASN A 930 16.13 -0.06 3.73
CA ASN A 930 15.34 -0.79 2.73
C ASN A 930 16.15 -0.91 1.43
N VAL A 931 16.03 -2.06 0.78
CA VAL A 931 16.49 -2.32 -0.58
C VAL A 931 15.27 -2.59 -1.44
N MET A 932 15.17 -1.94 -2.58
CA MET A 932 14.11 -2.19 -3.56
C MET A 932 14.56 -3.32 -4.49
N SER A 933 13.79 -4.39 -4.58
CA SER A 933 14.01 -5.51 -5.49
C SER A 933 13.05 -5.42 -6.65
N TYR A 934 13.54 -5.56 -7.87
CA TYR A 934 12.75 -5.69 -9.10
C TYR A 934 12.79 -7.14 -9.56
N ALA A 935 11.63 -7.70 -9.87
CA ALA A 935 11.49 -9.08 -10.30
C ALA A 935 10.59 -9.21 -11.53
N THR A 936 10.76 -10.30 -12.25
CA THR A 936 9.97 -10.71 -13.43
C THR A 936 9.51 -12.16 -13.28
N LEU A 937 8.77 -12.65 -14.27
CA LEU A 937 8.12 -13.96 -14.30
C LEU A 937 8.84 -14.85 -15.32
N ASP A 938 9.32 -16.02 -14.90
CA ASP A 938 9.98 -16.99 -15.77
C ASP A 938 9.25 -18.34 -15.74
N ASN A 939 9.14 -18.96 -16.91
CA ASN A 939 8.41 -20.19 -17.17
C ASN A 939 6.94 -20.17 -16.66
N ILE A 940 6.24 -19.06 -16.89
CA ILE A 940 4.84 -18.85 -16.49
C ILE A 940 3.90 -18.74 -17.69
N TYR A 941 4.41 -18.26 -18.83
CA TYR A 941 3.62 -18.02 -20.03
C TYR A 941 3.72 -19.20 -21.01
N SER A 942 2.58 -19.60 -21.57
CA SER A 942 2.52 -20.64 -22.60
C SER A 942 3.03 -20.15 -23.96
N ASP A 943 2.90 -18.85 -24.23
CA ASP A 943 3.46 -18.16 -25.40
C ASP A 943 4.99 -18.18 -25.36
N ARG A 944 5.57 -18.99 -26.26
CA ARG A 944 7.02 -19.17 -26.37
C ARG A 944 7.75 -17.89 -26.79
N THR A 945 7.12 -16.99 -27.53
CA THR A 945 7.74 -15.75 -27.98
C THR A 945 7.88 -14.77 -26.82
N LEU A 946 6.80 -14.59 -26.06
CA LEU A 946 6.80 -13.78 -24.84
C LEU A 946 7.84 -14.32 -23.84
N GLN A 947 7.80 -15.63 -23.58
CA GLN A 947 8.72 -16.28 -22.63
C GLN A 947 10.19 -16.14 -23.06
N SER A 948 10.50 -16.37 -24.35
CA SER A 948 11.87 -16.26 -24.86
C SER A 948 12.40 -14.83 -24.76
N ARG A 949 11.57 -13.83 -25.07
CA ARG A 949 11.96 -12.41 -24.96
C ARG A 949 12.26 -12.00 -23.52
N ILE A 950 11.47 -12.47 -22.53
CA ILE A 950 11.75 -12.22 -21.11
C ILE A 950 13.09 -12.86 -20.72
N LEU A 951 13.29 -14.12 -21.09
CA LEU A 951 14.53 -14.85 -20.77
C LEU A 951 15.76 -14.17 -21.39
N GLU A 952 15.72 -13.86 -22.68
CA GLU A 952 16.86 -13.30 -23.41
C GLU A 952 17.15 -11.86 -23.01
N ARG A 953 16.12 -11.02 -22.85
CA ARG A 953 16.30 -9.56 -22.74
C ARG A 953 16.22 -9.03 -21.30
N MET A 954 15.68 -9.77 -20.34
CA MET A 954 15.65 -9.37 -18.92
C MET A 954 16.53 -10.23 -18.01
N ILE A 955 16.54 -11.55 -18.23
CA ILE A 955 17.13 -12.51 -17.28
C ILE A 955 18.57 -12.87 -17.67
N SER A 956 18.82 -13.15 -18.95
CA SER A 956 20.12 -13.62 -19.45
C SER A 956 21.23 -12.60 -19.20
N LYS A 957 22.39 -13.06 -18.72
CA LYS A 957 23.51 -12.15 -18.44
C LYS A 957 24.03 -11.52 -19.73
N ASP A 958 24.56 -10.31 -19.58
CA ASP A 958 25.40 -9.63 -20.56
C ASP A 958 24.80 -9.12 -21.88
N THR A 959 23.50 -9.26 -22.13
CA THR A 959 22.84 -8.66 -23.31
C THR A 959 22.75 -7.13 -23.23
N ALA A 960 22.76 -6.44 -24.38
CA ALA A 960 22.67 -4.98 -24.46
C ALA A 960 21.29 -4.47 -24.00
N GLU A 961 20.23 -5.21 -24.31
CA GLU A 961 18.84 -4.96 -23.95
C GLU A 961 18.67 -4.96 -22.42
N ARG A 962 19.12 -6.02 -21.75
CA ARG A 962 19.09 -6.12 -20.28
C ARG A 962 19.85 -4.97 -19.62
N LYS A 963 21.06 -4.67 -20.10
CA LYS A 963 21.88 -3.56 -19.59
C LYS A 963 21.13 -2.23 -19.72
N THR A 964 20.50 -2.01 -20.87
CA THR A 964 19.68 -0.82 -21.14
C THR A 964 18.47 -0.75 -20.20
N LEU A 965 17.73 -1.85 -19.98
CA LEU A 965 16.60 -1.89 -19.03
C LEU A 965 17.04 -1.56 -17.59
N ILE A 966 18.13 -2.14 -17.11
CA ILE A 966 18.69 -1.88 -15.77
C ILE A 966 19.09 -0.41 -15.63
N ASP A 967 19.82 0.10 -16.62
CA ASP A 967 20.22 1.50 -16.64
C ASP A 967 18.98 2.41 -16.59
N TYR A 968 17.93 2.10 -17.35
CA TYR A 968 16.71 2.92 -17.38
C TYR A 968 16.00 2.98 -16.03
N ILE A 969 15.90 1.84 -15.33
CA ILE A 969 15.36 1.80 -13.97
C ILE A 969 16.23 2.65 -13.03
N CYS A 970 17.56 2.52 -13.09
CA CYS A 970 18.48 3.34 -12.30
C CYS A 970 18.36 4.84 -12.59
N LEU A 971 18.20 5.23 -13.86
CA LEU A 971 17.99 6.61 -14.26
C LEU A 971 16.66 7.16 -13.74
N LEU A 972 15.58 6.37 -13.75
CA LEU A 972 14.31 6.77 -13.14
C LEU A 972 14.46 7.06 -11.64
N HIS A 973 15.16 6.18 -10.92
CA HIS A 973 15.47 6.37 -9.51
C HIS A 973 16.33 7.61 -9.24
N ALA A 974 17.28 7.90 -10.13
CA ALA A 974 18.15 9.09 -10.09
C ALA A 974 17.39 10.38 -10.43
N ALA A 975 16.38 10.29 -11.29
CA ALA A 975 15.56 11.42 -11.71
C ALA A 975 14.56 11.87 -10.65
N ALA A 976 14.08 10.92 -9.84
CA ALA A 976 13.10 11.17 -8.83
C ALA A 976 13.78 11.78 -7.60
N TYR A 977 13.44 13.04 -7.28
CA TYR A 977 14.11 13.79 -6.21
C TYR A 977 13.54 13.44 -4.82
N GLU A 978 14.41 13.20 -3.84
CA GLU A 978 14.03 13.16 -2.41
C GLU A 978 14.48 14.41 -1.64
N LYS A 979 15.53 15.12 -2.10
CA LYS A 979 16.05 16.32 -1.42
C LYS A 979 16.84 17.23 -2.37
N ALA A 980 16.84 18.53 -2.10
CA ALA A 980 17.71 19.49 -2.77
C ALA A 980 19.17 19.31 -2.30
N ASP A 981 19.85 18.32 -2.84
CA ASP A 981 21.30 18.15 -2.73
C ASP A 981 21.99 18.40 -4.09
N ASN A 982 23.23 18.85 -4.04
CA ASN A 982 24.10 18.94 -5.21
C ASN A 982 24.59 17.56 -5.65
N GLU A 983 24.62 16.59 -4.72
CA GLU A 983 24.99 15.20 -5.01
C GLU A 983 23.80 14.38 -5.50
N LEU A 984 24.09 13.42 -6.39
CA LEU A 984 23.10 12.46 -6.85
C LEU A 984 22.65 11.57 -5.69
N THR A 985 21.34 11.40 -5.54
CA THR A 985 20.74 10.46 -4.61
C THR A 985 19.64 9.70 -5.35
N LEU A 986 19.55 8.38 -5.14
CA LEU A 986 18.45 7.58 -5.68
C LEU A 986 17.25 7.69 -4.74
N LYS A 987 16.10 8.14 -5.27
CA LYS A 987 14.82 7.93 -4.59
C LYS A 987 14.56 6.45 -4.55
N LEU A 988 14.34 5.86 -3.36
CA LEU A 988 14.20 4.41 -3.29
C LEU A 988 12.89 3.93 -3.91
N ASN A 989 11.83 4.76 -3.95
CA ASN A 989 10.57 4.37 -4.56
C ASN A 989 10.01 5.48 -5.48
N PRO A 990 10.29 5.43 -6.79
CA PRO A 990 9.75 6.42 -7.73
C PRO A 990 8.24 6.27 -8.00
N TYR A 991 7.60 5.17 -7.56
CA TYR A 991 6.19 4.86 -7.85
C TYR A 991 5.22 5.14 -6.69
N GLN A 992 5.68 5.85 -5.65
CA GLN A 992 4.93 6.05 -4.40
C GLN A 992 3.53 6.64 -4.60
N ASP A 993 3.37 7.52 -5.59
CA ASP A 993 2.13 8.21 -5.94
C ASP A 993 1.07 7.30 -6.59
N ILE A 994 1.46 6.12 -7.07
CA ILE A 994 0.58 5.18 -7.80
C ILE A 994 0.47 3.83 -7.08
N LEU A 995 1.59 3.16 -6.80
CA LEU A 995 1.61 1.75 -6.38
C LEU A 995 1.57 1.51 -4.87
N GLU A 996 1.79 2.53 -4.04
CA GLU A 996 1.78 2.38 -2.57
C GLU A 996 0.38 2.56 -1.94
N ASP A 997 0.29 2.33 -0.63
CA ASP A 997 -0.97 2.42 0.10
C ASP A 997 -1.52 3.85 0.21
N ASP A 998 -0.65 4.86 0.19
CA ASP A 998 -1.01 6.28 0.22
C ASP A 998 -1.02 6.91 -1.19
N ASN A 999 -1.42 6.13 -2.20
CA ASN A 999 -1.52 6.61 -3.59
C ASN A 999 -2.65 7.65 -3.81
N VAL A 1000 -2.66 8.27 -5.00
CA VAL A 1000 -3.62 9.35 -5.34
C VAL A 1000 -5.09 8.96 -5.10
N ASN A 1001 -5.45 7.70 -5.32
CA ASN A 1001 -6.82 7.20 -5.13
C ASN A 1001 -7.16 6.97 -3.65
N SER A 1002 -6.22 6.43 -2.86
CA SER A 1002 -6.47 6.19 -1.43
C SER A 1002 -6.58 7.49 -0.63
N ILE A 1003 -5.70 8.48 -0.88
CA ILE A 1003 -5.74 9.77 -0.17
C ILE A 1003 -6.98 10.60 -0.53
N SER A 1004 -7.63 10.30 -1.66
CA SER A 1004 -8.85 10.97 -2.14
C SER A 1004 -10.14 10.21 -1.79
N THR A 1005 -10.03 9.12 -1.03
CA THR A 1005 -11.18 8.38 -0.50
C THR A 1005 -11.45 8.81 0.94
N PHE A 1006 -12.66 9.30 1.22
CA PHE A 1006 -13.03 9.79 2.56
C PHE A 1006 -14.45 9.39 2.98
N SER A 1007 -14.65 9.31 4.30
CA SER A 1007 -15.95 8.95 4.90
C SER A 1007 -17.04 9.94 4.50
N ALA A 1008 -18.16 9.43 3.97
CA ALA A 1008 -19.34 10.24 3.66
C ALA A 1008 -20.29 10.39 4.86
N SER A 1009 -20.04 9.71 5.99
CA SER A 1009 -20.83 9.86 7.22
C SER A 1009 -19.95 10.10 8.46
N PRO A 1010 -20.43 10.87 9.47
CA PRO A 1010 -19.78 10.96 10.78
C PRO A 1010 -19.63 9.60 11.48
N LYS A 1011 -20.52 8.65 11.17
CA LYS A 1011 -20.54 7.29 11.75
C LYS A 1011 -19.53 6.34 11.07
N GLY A 1012 -18.79 6.81 10.08
CA GLY A 1012 -17.86 6.02 9.26
C GLY A 1012 -18.46 5.72 7.88
N LYS A 1013 -18.31 4.48 7.43
CA LYS A 1013 -18.78 4.00 6.11
C LYS A 1013 -20.23 4.46 5.80
N PRO A 1014 -20.56 4.70 4.53
CA PRO A 1014 -19.76 4.41 3.33
C PRO A 1014 -18.67 5.47 3.04
N ASP A 1015 -17.60 5.07 2.37
CA ASP A 1015 -16.56 6.00 1.89
C ASP A 1015 -16.88 6.48 0.46
N PHE A 1016 -16.60 7.75 0.19
CA PHE A 1016 -16.69 8.34 -1.15
C PHE A 1016 -15.32 8.39 -1.82
N ASN A 1017 -15.19 7.84 -3.03
CA ASN A 1017 -13.95 7.87 -3.82
C ASN A 1017 -13.93 9.05 -4.81
N LEU A 1018 -13.32 10.18 -4.42
CA LEU A 1018 -13.32 11.39 -5.24
C LEU A 1018 -12.53 11.23 -6.56
N PHE A 1019 -11.43 10.48 -6.55
CA PHE A 1019 -10.60 10.29 -7.75
C PHE A 1019 -11.34 9.52 -8.84
N ALA A 1020 -12.05 8.45 -8.46
CA ALA A 1020 -12.88 7.69 -9.40
C ALA A 1020 -14.04 8.53 -9.96
N PHE A 1021 -14.66 9.37 -9.13
CA PHE A 1021 -15.71 10.29 -9.57
C PHE A 1021 -15.18 11.34 -10.57
N LEU A 1022 -14.06 11.99 -10.27
CA LEU A 1022 -13.43 12.96 -11.17
C LEU A 1022 -12.86 12.33 -12.44
N THR A 1023 -12.44 11.06 -12.39
CA THR A 1023 -12.04 10.30 -13.59
C THR A 1023 -13.19 10.25 -14.60
N LYS A 1024 -14.43 9.99 -14.15
CA LYS A 1024 -15.60 9.97 -15.03
C LYS A 1024 -15.85 11.34 -15.67
N ILE A 1025 -15.73 12.42 -14.90
CA ILE A 1025 -15.85 13.79 -15.42
C ILE A 1025 -14.78 14.07 -16.48
N GLN A 1026 -13.53 13.66 -16.23
CA GLN A 1026 -12.43 13.83 -17.20
C GLN A 1026 -12.71 13.08 -18.52
N ARG A 1027 -13.33 11.90 -18.48
CA ARG A 1027 -13.70 11.15 -19.68
C ARG A 1027 -14.71 11.92 -20.55
N VAL A 1028 -15.69 12.57 -19.94
CA VAL A 1028 -16.64 13.44 -20.65
C VAL A 1028 -15.91 14.61 -21.32
N ILE A 1029 -15.00 15.29 -20.62
CA ILE A 1029 -14.18 16.37 -21.20
C ILE A 1029 -13.39 15.87 -22.40
N ASN A 1030 -12.76 14.70 -22.28
CA ASN A 1030 -11.95 14.13 -23.35
C ASN A 1030 -12.77 13.82 -24.61
N LEU A 1031 -14.03 13.39 -24.46
CA LEU A 1031 -14.95 13.20 -25.58
C LEU A 1031 -15.33 14.52 -26.25
N ILE A 1032 -15.66 15.55 -25.47
CA ILE A 1032 -16.01 16.89 -26.00
C ILE A 1032 -14.85 17.47 -26.83
N GLU A 1033 -13.63 17.39 -26.31
CA GLU A 1033 -12.46 17.93 -27.00
C GLU A 1033 -12.15 17.18 -28.29
N LYS A 1034 -12.32 15.85 -28.33
CA LYS A 1034 -12.11 15.02 -29.55
C LYS A 1034 -13.08 15.34 -30.67
N HIS A 1035 -14.30 15.81 -30.37
CA HIS A 1035 -15.28 16.21 -31.38
C HIS A 1035 -15.08 17.66 -31.86
N SER A 1036 -14.27 18.44 -31.13
CA SER A 1036 -13.96 19.84 -31.43
C SER A 1036 -12.64 20.03 -32.20
N SER A 1037 -11.79 18.99 -32.22
CA SER A 1037 -10.57 18.85 -33.02
C SER A 1037 -10.84 18.12 -34.33
#